data_AF-A0A926A0L1-F1
#
_entry.id   AF-A0A926A0L1-F1
#
_cell.length_a   1.000
_cell.length_b   1.000
_cell.length_c   1.000
_cell.angle_alpha   90.00
_cell.angle_beta   90.00
_cell.angle_gamma   90.00
#
_symmetry.space_group_name_H-M   'P 1'
#
loop_
_entity.id
_entity.type
_entity.pdbx_description
1 polymer ?
#
loop_
_entity_poly.entity_id
_entity_poly.type
_entity_poly.pdbx_seq_one_letter_code
_entity_poly.pdbx_strand_id
1 'polypeptide(L)'
;MSRSSAPGRRFGLTRLLTAAALSASVASTVSAQATQKQDEEYTRQMKAILTDPRITTELVDHLPFSDKVPTTLKFKGIEHVVGQPGHLTYAADIHRYLKAVADAAPTRAKYWTIGKTEEGRDMVVLAIANEETIRNLDKYKGYLSELTDPRKTSETRAKELMKLGKPVYYITSGMHSTETGGPEMLMEMAYRMVVSETQLIKSIRDNVITLITPVIEVDGREKIVDGCYFRAKNPGVNIPTPYWGKYVAHDNNRDGMGQMLMLTKNVEKLGLEWHPTILHDLHEAQTLLYASTGTGPYNEQIDPITIGEWWMMAQNDVMEMTKRGVPGVWTYGFYDGWVPNYMFYVVHAHNATGRFYEVQSFGTNCTGSAAPLSNQAGGGGRGGAAAAPAAGGGRGGEGGGRGGAAAPAPGDTANLTRVLGGSNYSQSREWFRPNPTPDDIRWGSRANTNIQQSAVLFSLWNTGRERERFLENYWIKNKNAINKGKNGNLKGWIIPANQRAKANAADAVNELIEQGLEFHTANSDFKVGNVQVKKGDWVIRGDQPFRTVADIYFSIQNYPTTNPSPYDDTGWTYSMMRNMIIHEVNDNALFTSPMTMVSGKARAPSAIAGTGANLIVEHTGDNNMVALRYRMPAVKMSAAEEKFEAGGKTFAPGAVIIAGANRAQFEPLLAELGLSAWAVSAVPTVKSHDLDIP
;
A
#
# COMPACT_ATOMS: atom_id res chain seq x y z
N MET A 1 57.67 55.84 15.51
CA MET A 1 58.35 55.80 16.82
C MET A 1 58.26 54.38 17.37
N SER A 2 59.43 53.78 17.69
CA SER A 2 59.78 52.56 18.47
C SER A 2 58.83 51.35 18.48
N ARG A 3 59.14 50.17 17.92
CA ARG A 3 60.08 49.08 18.31
C ARG A 3 59.88 48.45 19.72
N SER A 4 59.47 47.17 19.70
CA SER A 4 60.02 45.98 20.40
C SER A 4 60.32 46.04 21.91
N SER A 5 59.76 45.09 22.69
CA SER A 5 60.52 44.07 23.47
C SER A 5 59.63 43.30 24.48
N ALA A 6 59.75 41.96 24.49
CA ALA A 6 59.56 41.09 25.67
C ALA A 6 60.91 41.01 26.44
N PRO A 7 61.12 40.35 27.62
CA PRO A 7 60.38 39.21 28.23
C PRO A 7 60.40 39.10 29.79
N GLY A 8 59.84 38.02 30.36
CA GLY A 8 60.15 37.55 31.74
C GLY A 8 59.12 36.53 32.28
N ARG A 9 59.46 35.22 32.38
CA ARG A 9 59.89 34.45 33.61
C ARG A 9 58.78 34.36 34.68
N ARG A 10 58.40 33.22 35.29
CA ARG A 10 58.95 31.87 35.53
C ARG A 10 57.77 30.97 35.96
N PHE A 11 57.69 29.74 35.44
CA PHE A 11 56.78 28.69 35.94
C PHE A 11 57.42 27.94 37.11
N GLY A 12 56.65 27.70 38.17
CA GLY A 12 57.01 26.80 39.27
C GLY A 12 56.53 25.37 39.02
N LEU A 13 57.41 24.40 39.29
CA LEU A 13 57.06 23.02 39.65
C LEU A 13 56.26 23.08 40.98
N THR A 14 55.24 22.27 41.29
CA THR A 14 55.19 20.80 41.30
C THR A 14 53.75 20.38 41.67
N ARG A 15 53.15 19.42 40.96
CA ARG A 15 52.46 18.24 41.56
C ARG A 15 51.93 17.35 40.44
N LEU A 16 52.64 16.23 40.24
CA LEU A 16 52.07 15.00 39.68
C LEU A 16 50.90 14.56 40.55
N LEU A 17 49.75 14.26 39.93
CA LEU A 17 48.80 13.20 40.25
C LEU A 17 47.51 13.47 39.48
N THR A 18 47.28 12.73 38.38
CA THR A 18 46.00 12.31 37.77
C THR A 18 46.15 12.12 36.25
N ALA A 19 46.87 11.08 35.85
CA ALA A 19 46.83 10.57 34.48
C ALA A 19 46.59 9.06 34.53
N ALA A 20 45.43 8.65 35.02
CA ALA A 20 44.98 7.25 35.02
C ALA A 20 43.45 7.08 34.93
N ALA A 21 42.70 8.12 34.52
CA ALA A 21 41.23 8.07 34.50
C ALA A 21 40.58 8.47 33.15
N LEU A 22 41.35 8.67 32.07
CA LEU A 22 40.80 9.01 30.75
C LEU A 22 41.11 8.00 29.63
N SER A 23 41.64 6.82 29.97
CA SER A 23 41.91 5.75 29.00
C SER A 23 41.01 4.52 29.20
N ALA A 24 40.15 4.52 30.22
CA ALA A 24 39.25 3.39 30.55
C ALA A 24 37.78 3.60 30.11
N SER A 25 37.42 4.79 29.63
CA SER A 25 36.04 5.14 29.24
C SER A 25 35.75 4.99 27.74
N VAL A 26 36.72 4.61 26.91
CA VAL A 26 36.52 4.31 25.48
C VAL A 26 36.59 2.79 25.20
N ALA A 27 37.00 1.98 26.18
CA ALA A 27 37.09 0.52 26.04
C ALA A 27 35.91 -0.24 26.69
N SER A 28 34.90 0.45 27.23
CA SER A 28 33.85 -0.14 28.07
C SER A 28 32.45 -0.20 27.43
N THR A 29 32.29 0.11 26.14
CA THR A 29 31.02 -0.12 25.40
C THR A 29 31.02 -1.37 24.53
N VAL A 30 32.10 -2.16 24.52
CA VAL A 30 32.21 -3.42 23.77
C VAL A 30 31.96 -4.67 24.65
N SER A 31 31.73 -4.49 25.96
CA SER A 31 31.60 -5.60 26.90
C SER A 31 30.26 -5.60 27.63
N ALA A 32 29.23 -6.13 26.98
CA ALA A 32 28.04 -6.75 27.61
C ALA A 32 27.05 -7.36 26.59
N GLN A 33 27.42 -7.55 25.32
CA GLN A 33 26.69 -8.49 24.48
C GLN A 33 27.19 -9.88 24.88
N ALA A 34 26.52 -10.53 25.83
CA ALA A 34 26.58 -11.98 25.87
C ALA A 34 26.27 -12.42 24.44
N THR A 35 27.24 -13.03 23.76
CA THR A 35 27.17 -13.36 22.34
C THR A 35 25.97 -14.27 22.16
N GLN A 36 24.83 -13.70 21.72
CA GLN A 36 23.64 -14.48 21.40
C GLN A 36 24.10 -15.59 20.47
N LYS A 37 23.77 -16.84 20.82
CA LYS A 37 24.13 -17.98 19.99
C LYS A 37 23.55 -17.78 18.59
N GLN A 38 24.31 -18.15 17.57
CA GLN A 38 23.88 -18.07 16.17
C GLN A 38 23.48 -19.46 15.68
N ASP A 39 22.52 -19.54 14.76
CA ASP A 39 22.21 -20.78 14.07
C ASP A 39 23.29 -21.00 13.02
N GLU A 40 24.31 -21.79 13.40
CA GLU A 40 25.53 -22.00 12.61
C GLU A 40 25.22 -22.62 11.24
N GLU A 41 24.29 -23.58 11.19
CA GLU A 41 23.94 -24.28 9.96
C GLU A 41 23.17 -23.37 8.99
N TYR A 42 22.15 -22.68 9.50
CA TYR A 42 21.41 -21.71 8.68
C TYR A 42 22.35 -20.61 8.17
N THR A 43 23.20 -20.08 9.04
CA THR A 43 24.16 -19.02 8.69
C THR A 43 25.17 -19.49 7.65
N ARG A 44 25.66 -20.73 7.76
CA ARG A 44 26.57 -21.34 6.77
C ARG A 44 25.90 -21.47 5.40
N GLN A 45 24.68 -22.01 5.35
CA GLN A 45 23.94 -22.16 4.09
C GLN A 45 23.62 -20.81 3.44
N MET A 46 23.16 -19.84 4.24
CA MET A 46 22.90 -18.47 3.81
C MET A 46 24.14 -17.83 3.18
N LYS A 47 25.31 -17.95 3.82
CA LYS A 47 26.58 -17.41 3.28
C LYS A 47 26.99 -18.11 1.99
N ALA A 48 26.74 -19.40 1.87
CA ALA A 48 27.07 -20.17 0.67
C ALA A 48 26.27 -19.74 -0.57
N ILE A 49 25.04 -19.24 -0.38
CA ILE A 49 24.17 -18.77 -1.47
C ILE A 49 24.19 -17.25 -1.67
N LEU A 50 24.92 -16.50 -0.84
CA LEU A 50 25.06 -15.06 -1.00
C LEU A 50 25.95 -14.75 -2.20
N THR A 51 25.37 -14.06 -3.18
CA THR A 51 25.99 -13.84 -4.49
C THR A 51 27.03 -12.73 -4.48
N ASP A 52 26.84 -11.72 -3.63
CA ASP A 52 27.77 -10.60 -3.45
C ASP A 52 27.77 -10.12 -1.99
N PRO A 53 28.90 -10.18 -1.27
CA PRO A 53 28.97 -9.75 0.12
C PRO A 53 28.75 -8.24 0.30
N ARG A 54 28.92 -7.42 -0.74
CA ARG A 54 28.70 -5.96 -0.68
C ARG A 54 27.23 -5.58 -0.51
N ILE A 55 26.30 -6.50 -0.76
CA ILE A 55 24.84 -6.28 -0.63
C ILE A 55 24.34 -6.61 0.80
N THR A 56 25.24 -6.97 1.71
CA THR A 56 24.92 -7.44 3.07
C THR A 56 25.37 -6.46 4.14
N THR A 57 24.65 -6.42 5.26
CA THR A 57 25.01 -5.66 6.47
C THR A 57 25.24 -6.61 7.65
N GLU A 58 25.83 -6.09 8.73
CA GLU A 58 26.03 -6.81 10.00
C GLU A 58 24.71 -7.23 10.68
N LEU A 59 23.57 -6.72 10.20
CA LEU A 59 22.25 -7.08 10.73
C LEU A 59 21.72 -8.38 10.13
N VAL A 60 22.23 -8.79 8.97
CA VAL A 60 21.66 -9.86 8.13
C VAL A 60 22.70 -10.87 7.61
N ASP A 61 23.94 -10.81 8.09
CA ASP A 61 25.01 -11.76 7.73
C ASP A 61 25.03 -13.03 8.61
N HIS A 62 24.07 -13.14 9.54
CA HIS A 62 23.83 -14.30 10.40
C HIS A 62 22.35 -14.46 10.78
N LEU A 63 21.97 -15.63 11.28
CA LEU A 63 20.66 -15.86 11.90
C LEU A 63 20.81 -16.17 13.40
N PRO A 64 20.10 -15.46 14.31
CA PRO A 64 20.16 -15.77 15.73
C PRO A 64 19.54 -17.14 16.03
N PHE A 65 20.15 -17.88 16.96
CA PHE A 65 19.67 -19.20 17.36
C PHE A 65 18.48 -19.09 18.32
N SER A 66 17.50 -19.97 18.13
CA SER A 66 16.48 -20.30 19.11
C SER A 66 16.34 -21.81 19.20
N ASP A 67 16.15 -22.32 20.42
CA ASP A 67 15.74 -23.69 20.70
C ASP A 67 14.21 -23.86 20.68
N LYS A 68 13.46 -22.75 20.68
CA LYS A 68 12.00 -22.73 20.74
C LYS A 68 11.34 -22.35 19.42
N VAL A 69 11.83 -21.29 18.79
CA VAL A 69 11.26 -20.79 17.54
C VAL A 69 11.91 -21.55 16.38
N PRO A 70 11.15 -22.24 15.52
CA PRO A 70 11.73 -22.95 14.38
C PRO A 70 12.23 -21.95 13.33
N THR A 71 13.38 -22.24 12.71
CA THR A 71 13.82 -21.57 11.49
C THR A 71 13.10 -22.17 10.27
N THR A 72 13.09 -21.50 9.12
CA THR A 72 12.52 -22.07 7.88
C THR A 72 13.20 -23.37 7.48
N LEU A 73 14.51 -23.49 7.72
CA LEU A 73 15.30 -24.71 7.49
C LEU A 73 14.81 -25.91 8.32
N LYS A 74 14.24 -25.67 9.51
CA LYS A 74 13.75 -26.71 10.43
C LYS A 74 12.23 -26.84 10.42
N PHE A 75 11.53 -26.11 9.56
CA PHE A 75 10.08 -26.10 9.49
C PHE A 75 9.57 -26.99 8.36
N LYS A 76 8.76 -27.99 8.72
CA LYS A 76 8.18 -28.95 7.76
C LYS A 76 7.33 -28.23 6.72
N GLY A 77 7.64 -28.47 5.44
CA GLY A 77 7.00 -27.82 4.29
C GLY A 77 7.79 -26.65 3.72
N ILE A 78 8.84 -26.16 4.40
CA ILE A 78 9.81 -25.21 3.85
C ILE A 78 11.17 -25.91 3.72
N GLU A 79 11.83 -26.24 4.83
CA GLU A 79 13.05 -27.08 4.84
C GLU A 79 14.23 -26.53 4.01
N HIS A 80 14.27 -25.22 3.81
CA HIS A 80 15.37 -24.50 3.15
C HIS A 80 15.58 -23.12 3.80
N VAL A 81 16.76 -22.54 3.59
CA VAL A 81 17.03 -21.16 3.99
C VAL A 81 16.33 -20.17 3.05
N VAL A 82 15.87 -19.04 3.58
CA VAL A 82 15.26 -17.98 2.78
C VAL A 82 16.25 -17.49 1.71
N GLY A 83 15.75 -17.43 0.47
CA GLY A 83 16.52 -17.07 -0.70
C GLY A 83 17.31 -18.22 -1.33
N GLN A 84 17.11 -19.49 -0.91
CA GLN A 84 17.74 -20.64 -1.56
C GLN A 84 17.31 -20.75 -3.04
N PRO A 85 18.25 -20.72 -3.99
CA PRO A 85 17.94 -20.95 -5.40
C PRO A 85 17.29 -22.32 -5.61
N GLY A 86 16.33 -22.38 -6.51
CA GLY A 86 15.51 -23.56 -6.81
C GLY A 86 14.18 -23.60 -6.07
N HIS A 87 13.95 -22.71 -5.11
CA HIS A 87 12.81 -22.79 -4.21
C HIS A 87 12.01 -21.48 -4.12
N LEU A 88 10.70 -21.63 -4.09
CA LEU A 88 9.73 -20.62 -3.65
C LEU A 88 8.71 -21.29 -2.72
N THR A 89 8.22 -20.53 -1.77
CA THR A 89 7.31 -20.98 -0.72
C THR A 89 5.87 -20.59 -1.03
N TYR A 90 4.94 -21.55 -0.96
CA TYR A 90 3.49 -21.28 -1.07
C TYR A 90 3.02 -20.32 0.02
N ALA A 91 2.02 -19.48 -0.25
CA ALA A 91 1.50 -18.55 0.75
C ALA A 91 0.92 -19.32 1.94
N ALA A 92 0.28 -20.47 1.70
CA ALA A 92 -0.17 -21.37 2.74
C ALA A 92 0.97 -21.79 3.70
N ASP A 93 2.15 -22.12 3.18
CA ASP A 93 3.31 -22.51 3.99
C ASP A 93 3.94 -21.33 4.74
N ILE A 94 4.03 -20.16 4.09
CA ILE A 94 4.43 -18.90 4.74
C ILE A 94 3.50 -18.61 5.93
N HIS A 95 2.18 -18.71 5.73
CA HIS A 95 1.19 -18.46 6.78
C HIS A 95 1.31 -19.44 7.94
N ARG A 96 1.48 -20.76 7.66
CA ARG A 96 1.73 -21.76 8.70
C ARG A 96 3.02 -21.48 9.46
N TYR A 97 4.08 -21.06 8.78
CA TYR A 97 5.35 -20.74 9.40
C TYR A 97 5.25 -19.51 10.32
N LEU A 98 4.65 -18.40 9.86
CA LEU A 98 4.46 -17.22 10.70
C LEU A 98 3.58 -17.51 11.92
N LYS A 99 2.55 -18.36 11.76
CA LYS A 99 1.76 -18.83 12.90
C LYS A 99 2.61 -19.64 13.88
N ALA A 100 3.45 -20.55 13.39
CA ALA A 100 4.35 -21.32 14.25
C ALA A 100 5.37 -20.45 14.99
N VAL A 101 5.88 -19.38 14.35
CA VAL A 101 6.73 -18.38 15.01
C VAL A 101 5.96 -17.68 16.14
N ALA A 102 4.72 -17.27 15.90
CA ALA A 102 3.87 -16.64 16.92
C ALA A 102 3.54 -17.60 18.07
N ASP A 103 3.16 -18.84 17.77
CA ASP A 103 2.82 -19.86 18.77
C ASP A 103 4.03 -20.25 19.64
N ALA A 104 5.25 -20.25 19.06
CA ALA A 104 6.49 -20.52 19.79
C ALA A 104 6.98 -19.33 20.64
N ALA A 105 6.54 -18.12 20.32
CA ALA A 105 6.91 -16.88 21.03
C ALA A 105 5.69 -15.98 21.31
N PRO A 106 4.66 -16.48 22.02
CA PRO A 106 3.38 -15.79 22.17
C PRO A 106 3.49 -14.51 23.00
N THR A 107 4.58 -14.32 23.74
CA THR A 107 4.87 -13.07 24.45
C THR A 107 5.39 -11.98 23.53
N ARG A 108 5.91 -12.29 22.34
CA ARG A 108 6.52 -11.30 21.42
C ARG A 108 5.81 -11.17 20.09
N ALA A 109 4.89 -12.08 19.79
CA ALA A 109 4.16 -12.06 18.55
C ALA A 109 2.71 -12.52 18.72
N LYS A 110 1.81 -11.98 17.89
CA LYS A 110 0.40 -12.38 17.78
C LYS A 110 0.00 -12.48 16.32
N TYR A 111 -0.61 -13.59 15.94
CA TYR A 111 -1.03 -13.88 14.57
C TYR A 111 -2.56 -13.95 14.46
N TRP A 112 -3.14 -13.37 13.41
CA TRP A 112 -4.57 -13.50 13.12
C TRP A 112 -4.90 -13.32 11.63
N THR A 113 -6.10 -13.75 11.23
CA THR A 113 -6.65 -13.54 9.87
C THR A 113 -7.27 -12.15 9.75
N ILE A 114 -7.02 -11.46 8.65
CA ILE A 114 -7.61 -10.14 8.33
C ILE A 114 -8.75 -10.21 7.32
N GLY A 115 -8.94 -11.35 6.66
CA GLY A 115 -10.06 -11.62 5.77
C GLY A 115 -9.78 -12.80 4.85
N LYS A 116 -10.65 -12.97 3.85
CA LYS A 116 -10.50 -13.99 2.81
C LYS A 116 -10.25 -13.34 1.45
N THR A 117 -9.55 -14.03 0.57
CA THR A 117 -9.44 -13.70 -0.87
C THR A 117 -10.69 -14.13 -1.65
N GLU A 118 -10.72 -13.80 -2.94
CA GLU A 118 -11.75 -14.17 -3.91
C GLU A 118 -11.87 -15.69 -4.11
N GLU A 119 -10.77 -16.43 -3.95
CA GLU A 119 -10.78 -17.91 -3.96
C GLU A 119 -10.92 -18.53 -2.55
N GLY A 120 -11.13 -17.71 -1.52
CA GLY A 120 -11.45 -18.16 -0.16
C GLY A 120 -10.25 -18.51 0.73
N ARG A 121 -9.03 -18.11 0.35
CA ARG A 121 -7.82 -18.28 1.17
C ARG A 121 -7.72 -17.19 2.24
N ASP A 122 -7.12 -17.52 3.37
CA ASP A 122 -6.90 -16.53 4.44
C ASP A 122 -5.82 -15.51 4.03
N MET A 123 -6.13 -14.24 4.24
CA MET A 123 -5.14 -13.17 4.39
C MET A 123 -4.86 -12.97 5.87
N VAL A 124 -3.60 -12.75 6.22
CA VAL A 124 -3.14 -12.87 7.61
C VAL A 124 -2.19 -11.74 7.97
N VAL A 125 -2.12 -11.44 9.26
CA VAL A 125 -1.17 -10.48 9.80
C VAL A 125 -0.49 -11.04 11.05
N LEU A 126 0.79 -10.70 11.20
CA LEU A 126 1.60 -10.97 12.38
C LEU A 126 1.97 -9.64 13.05
N ALA A 127 1.53 -9.42 14.29
CA ALA A 127 2.05 -8.34 15.14
C ALA A 127 3.29 -8.79 15.89
N ILE A 128 4.32 -7.94 15.94
CA ILE A 128 5.54 -8.14 16.71
C ILE A 128 5.84 -6.87 17.52
N ALA A 129 6.06 -7.05 18.82
CA ALA A 129 6.47 -6.00 19.75
C ALA A 129 7.10 -6.61 21.01
N ASN A 130 7.42 -5.79 22.00
CA ASN A 130 7.83 -6.29 23.31
C ASN A 130 6.64 -6.93 24.07
N GLU A 131 6.98 -7.62 25.16
CA GLU A 131 6.02 -8.46 25.89
C GLU A 131 4.89 -7.70 26.56
N GLU A 132 5.18 -6.53 27.11
CA GLU A 132 4.14 -5.65 27.65
C GLU A 132 3.16 -5.22 26.56
N THR A 133 3.66 -4.88 25.38
CA THR A 133 2.82 -4.41 24.27
C THR A 133 1.98 -5.51 23.66
N ILE A 134 2.52 -6.70 23.42
CA ILE A 134 1.75 -7.82 22.87
C ILE A 134 0.60 -8.23 23.80
N ARG A 135 0.82 -8.21 25.13
CA ARG A 135 -0.26 -8.46 26.09
C ARG A 135 -1.35 -7.39 26.09
N ASN A 136 -1.01 -6.15 25.72
CA ASN A 136 -1.91 -4.99 25.84
C ASN A 136 -2.23 -4.35 24.49
N LEU A 137 -2.26 -5.12 23.40
CA LEU A 137 -2.44 -4.56 22.04
C LEU A 137 -3.66 -3.65 21.92
N ASP A 138 -4.81 -4.03 22.48
CA ASP A 138 -6.03 -3.21 22.41
C ASP A 138 -5.88 -1.84 23.10
N LYS A 139 -5.05 -1.76 24.16
CA LYS A 139 -4.72 -0.49 24.82
C LYS A 139 -3.91 0.42 23.90
N TYR A 140 -2.87 -0.11 23.24
CA TYR A 140 -2.06 0.68 22.31
C TYR A 140 -2.83 1.05 21.04
N LYS A 141 -3.70 0.16 20.55
CA LYS A 141 -4.65 0.44 19.47
C LYS A 141 -5.56 1.62 19.84
N GLY A 142 -6.12 1.59 21.05
CA GLY A 142 -6.95 2.67 21.59
C GLY A 142 -6.23 4.02 21.67
N TYR A 143 -4.93 4.04 21.99
CA TYR A 143 -4.14 5.28 21.99
C TYR A 143 -4.04 5.92 20.60
N LEU A 144 -3.86 5.13 19.54
CA LEU A 144 -3.85 5.67 18.18
C LEU A 144 -5.25 6.09 17.73
N SER A 145 -6.30 5.35 18.09
CA SER A 145 -7.68 5.77 17.82
C SER A 145 -8.02 7.12 18.49
N GLU A 146 -7.55 7.36 19.73
CA GLU A 146 -7.70 8.67 20.38
C GLU A 146 -6.93 9.77 19.61
N LEU A 147 -5.73 9.50 19.10
CA LEU A 147 -4.96 10.46 18.29
C LEU A 147 -5.57 10.71 16.89
N THR A 148 -6.46 9.84 16.42
CA THR A 148 -7.09 9.96 15.09
C THR A 148 -8.16 11.05 15.07
N ASP A 149 -8.90 11.25 16.16
CA ASP A 149 -10.02 12.22 16.20
C ASP A 149 -9.81 13.36 17.23
N PRO A 150 -9.13 14.45 16.81
CA PRO A 150 -8.96 15.65 17.63
C PRO A 150 -10.23 16.35 18.12
N ARG A 151 -11.42 15.96 17.65
CA ARG A 151 -12.69 16.49 18.18
C ARG A 151 -13.02 15.89 19.55
N LYS A 152 -12.46 14.70 19.85
CA LYS A 152 -12.73 13.92 21.07
C LYS A 152 -11.54 13.88 22.03
N THR A 153 -10.36 14.25 21.56
CA THR A 153 -9.10 14.20 22.33
C THR A 153 -8.56 15.61 22.57
N SER A 154 -8.22 15.94 23.82
CA SER A 154 -7.63 17.25 24.15
C SER A 154 -6.13 17.29 23.85
N GLU A 155 -5.56 18.49 23.70
CA GLU A 155 -4.11 18.67 23.48
C GLU A 155 -3.26 18.07 24.62
N THR A 156 -3.71 18.21 25.87
CA THR A 156 -3.03 17.63 27.03
C THR A 156 -3.04 16.11 26.95
N ARG A 157 -4.20 15.52 26.64
CA ARG A 157 -4.34 14.07 26.47
C ARG A 157 -3.47 13.57 25.30
N ALA A 158 -3.47 14.26 24.17
CA ALA A 158 -2.66 13.90 23.01
C ALA A 158 -1.15 13.87 23.36
N LYS A 159 -0.65 14.86 24.11
CA LYS A 159 0.76 14.90 24.57
C LYS A 159 1.09 13.76 25.53
N GLU A 160 0.15 13.31 26.35
CA GLU A 160 0.33 12.11 27.18
C GLU A 160 0.38 10.85 26.32
N LEU A 161 -0.55 10.72 25.36
CA LEU A 161 -0.62 9.60 24.44
C LEU A 161 0.64 9.47 23.58
N MET A 162 1.27 10.57 23.16
CA MET A 162 2.54 10.52 22.42
C MET A 162 3.68 9.87 23.22
N LYS A 163 3.68 10.02 24.55
CA LYS A 163 4.69 9.42 25.44
C LYS A 163 4.40 7.94 25.75
N LEU A 164 3.12 7.60 25.83
CA LEU A 164 2.64 6.26 26.20
C LEU A 164 2.51 5.33 25.00
N GLY A 165 2.13 5.89 23.85
CA GLY A 165 1.82 5.19 22.62
C GLY A 165 3.05 4.71 21.87
N LYS A 166 2.79 3.90 20.85
CA LYS A 166 3.80 3.42 19.90
C LYS A 166 3.26 3.61 18.49
N PRO A 167 4.06 4.09 17.53
CA PRO A 167 3.68 4.01 16.13
C PRO A 167 3.43 2.55 15.74
N VAL A 168 2.37 2.34 14.95
CA VAL A 168 2.13 1.08 14.26
C VAL A 168 2.77 1.18 12.88
N TYR A 169 3.71 0.29 12.59
CA TYR A 169 4.43 0.18 11.33
C TYR A 169 3.94 -1.07 10.62
N TYR A 170 3.19 -0.91 9.53
CA TYR A 170 2.58 -2.01 8.80
C TYR A 170 3.36 -2.32 7.52
N ILE A 171 3.96 -3.50 7.45
CA ILE A 171 4.73 -3.97 6.31
C ILE A 171 3.89 -4.94 5.50
N THR A 172 3.83 -4.70 4.19
CA THR A 172 3.11 -5.53 3.24
C THR A 172 4.02 -5.97 2.11
N SER A 173 3.71 -7.11 1.48
CA SER A 173 4.41 -7.57 0.29
C SER A 173 3.57 -8.54 -0.53
N GLY A 174 4.08 -8.91 -1.71
CA GLY A 174 3.44 -9.84 -2.62
C GLY A 174 2.14 -9.29 -3.20
N MET A 175 2.05 -7.96 -3.38
CA MET A 175 0.93 -7.31 -4.09
C MET A 175 0.88 -7.79 -5.54
N HIS A 176 2.00 -7.66 -6.25
CA HIS A 176 2.19 -8.28 -7.54
C HIS A 176 2.82 -9.66 -7.31
N SER A 177 2.09 -10.72 -7.65
CA SER A 177 2.53 -12.09 -7.31
C SER A 177 3.87 -12.48 -7.95
N THR A 178 4.28 -11.80 -9.02
CA THR A 178 5.55 -12.01 -9.70
C THR A 178 6.77 -11.45 -8.95
N GLU A 179 6.56 -10.66 -7.90
CA GLU A 179 7.59 -10.08 -7.03
C GLU A 179 7.81 -11.01 -5.84
N THR A 180 8.80 -11.89 -5.96
CA THR A 180 8.84 -13.10 -5.13
C THR A 180 9.68 -12.97 -3.87
N GLY A 181 10.55 -11.97 -3.75
CA GLY A 181 11.52 -11.86 -2.66
C GLY A 181 11.00 -11.27 -1.37
N GLY A 182 10.11 -10.28 -1.44
CA GLY A 182 9.49 -9.69 -0.25
C GLY A 182 8.75 -10.72 0.62
N PRO A 183 7.87 -11.58 0.05
CA PRO A 183 7.23 -12.65 0.81
C PRO A 183 8.20 -13.62 1.50
N GLU A 184 9.29 -14.00 0.81
CA GLU A 184 10.32 -14.88 1.35
C GLU A 184 11.09 -14.20 2.49
N MET A 185 11.52 -12.95 2.26
CA MET A 185 12.29 -12.15 3.21
C MET A 185 11.52 -11.93 4.52
N LEU A 186 10.21 -11.70 4.45
CA LEU A 186 9.37 -11.46 5.62
C LEU A 186 9.28 -12.65 6.57
N MET A 187 9.51 -13.89 6.10
CA MET A 187 9.64 -15.05 6.99
C MET A 187 10.88 -14.95 7.88
N GLU A 188 12.05 -14.67 7.28
CA GLU A 188 13.29 -14.53 8.04
C GLU A 188 13.28 -13.28 8.94
N MET A 189 12.69 -12.19 8.45
CA MET A 189 12.51 -10.95 9.21
C MET A 189 11.66 -11.17 10.45
N ALA A 190 10.50 -11.82 10.33
CA ALA A 190 9.63 -12.13 11.46
C ALA A 190 10.35 -12.96 12.53
N TYR A 191 11.05 -14.02 12.10
CA TYR A 191 11.88 -14.83 13.00
C TYR A 191 12.94 -13.98 13.72
N ARG A 192 13.71 -13.17 12.97
CA ARG A 192 14.77 -12.35 13.56
C ARG A 192 14.22 -11.32 14.53
N MET A 193 13.11 -10.67 14.18
CA MET A 193 12.43 -9.68 15.01
C MET A 193 11.92 -10.28 16.32
N VAL A 194 11.54 -11.56 16.34
CA VAL A 194 11.10 -12.26 17.55
C VAL A 194 12.29 -12.77 18.40
N VAL A 195 13.31 -13.32 17.76
CA VAL A 195 14.40 -14.07 18.42
C VAL A 195 15.59 -13.19 18.80
N SER A 196 15.95 -12.20 17.98
CA SER A 196 17.18 -11.44 18.17
C SER A 196 17.16 -10.62 19.46
N GLU A 197 18.26 -10.64 20.20
CA GLU A 197 18.48 -9.89 21.45
C GLU A 197 19.46 -8.73 21.27
N THR A 198 19.81 -8.39 20.02
CA THR A 198 20.62 -7.21 19.71
C THR A 198 19.91 -5.94 20.18
N GLN A 199 20.68 -4.93 20.54
CA GLN A 199 20.13 -3.67 21.04
C GLN A 199 19.22 -2.99 20.00
N LEU A 200 19.55 -3.11 18.71
CA LEU A 200 18.73 -2.56 17.63
C LEU A 200 17.34 -3.21 17.60
N ILE A 201 17.26 -4.54 17.62
CA ILE A 201 15.96 -5.25 17.53
C ILE A 201 15.14 -5.07 18.82
N LYS A 202 15.79 -5.08 19.99
CA LYS A 202 15.13 -4.72 21.26
C LYS A 202 14.52 -3.32 21.19
N SER A 203 15.30 -2.34 20.73
CA SER A 203 14.84 -0.96 20.58
C SER A 203 13.63 -0.85 19.63
N ILE A 204 13.59 -1.61 18.53
CA ILE A 204 12.40 -1.67 17.66
C ILE A 204 11.20 -2.22 18.44
N ARG A 205 11.31 -3.40 19.06
CA ARG A 205 10.21 -4.04 19.81
C ARG A 205 9.69 -3.15 20.95
N ASP A 206 10.58 -2.40 21.59
CA ASP A 206 10.24 -1.54 22.71
C ASP A 206 9.51 -0.26 22.28
N ASN A 207 9.57 0.14 21.00
CA ASN A 207 9.05 1.43 20.56
C ASN A 207 8.10 1.38 19.36
N VAL A 208 8.00 0.24 18.67
CA VAL A 208 7.15 0.08 17.47
C VAL A 208 6.28 -1.16 17.62
N ILE A 209 5.02 -1.06 17.20
CA ILE A 209 4.19 -2.23 16.91
C ILE A 209 4.36 -2.54 15.42
N THR A 210 5.08 -3.61 15.11
CA THR A 210 5.30 -4.01 13.71
C THR A 210 4.18 -4.97 13.31
N LEU A 211 3.41 -4.62 12.28
CA LEU A 211 2.45 -5.52 11.64
C LEU A 211 3.07 -6.03 10.33
N ILE A 212 2.92 -7.32 10.03
CA ILE A 212 3.43 -7.93 8.80
C ILE A 212 2.31 -8.73 8.14
N THR A 213 1.93 -8.34 6.91
CA THR A 213 1.15 -9.16 6.00
C THR A 213 2.10 -9.65 4.90
N PRO A 214 2.55 -10.91 4.93
CA PRO A 214 3.66 -11.37 4.09
C PRO A 214 3.28 -11.50 2.61
N VAL A 215 2.01 -11.74 2.32
CA VAL A 215 1.46 -11.91 0.98
C VAL A 215 0.07 -11.26 0.97
N ILE A 216 -0.09 -10.20 0.18
CA ILE A 216 -1.41 -9.60 -0.04
C ILE A 216 -2.17 -10.35 -1.13
N GLU A 217 -1.57 -10.58 -2.30
CA GLU A 217 -2.18 -11.37 -3.38
C GLU A 217 -1.90 -12.87 -3.16
N VAL A 218 -2.62 -13.44 -2.19
CA VAL A 218 -2.46 -14.84 -1.76
C VAL A 218 -2.81 -15.81 -2.88
N ASP A 219 -3.87 -15.56 -3.65
CA ASP A 219 -4.32 -16.47 -4.71
C ASP A 219 -3.32 -16.49 -5.87
N GLY A 220 -2.83 -15.32 -6.27
CA GLY A 220 -1.80 -15.22 -7.30
C GLY A 220 -0.46 -15.81 -6.87
N ARG A 221 -0.05 -15.66 -5.59
CA ARG A 221 1.20 -16.26 -5.08
C ARG A 221 1.22 -17.78 -5.24
N GLU A 222 0.13 -18.46 -4.91
CA GLU A 222 0.01 -19.92 -5.08
C GLU A 222 0.27 -20.33 -6.53
N LYS A 223 -0.34 -19.62 -7.49
CA LYS A 223 -0.18 -19.89 -8.93
C LYS A 223 1.24 -19.61 -9.42
N ILE A 224 1.92 -18.61 -8.87
CA ILE A 224 3.32 -18.31 -9.21
C ILE A 224 4.25 -19.42 -8.72
N VAL A 225 4.01 -19.95 -7.52
CA VAL A 225 4.80 -21.08 -6.98
C VAL A 225 4.56 -22.35 -7.80
N ASP A 226 3.31 -22.65 -8.18
CA ASP A 226 2.99 -23.73 -9.11
C ASP A 226 3.74 -23.58 -10.44
N GLY A 227 3.73 -22.37 -11.00
CA GLY A 227 4.42 -22.06 -12.25
C GLY A 227 5.94 -22.26 -12.15
N CYS A 228 6.55 -21.89 -11.02
CA CYS A 228 7.95 -22.15 -10.74
C CYS A 228 8.26 -23.66 -10.81
N TYR A 229 7.55 -24.48 -10.04
CA TYR A 229 7.86 -25.91 -9.93
C TYR A 229 7.46 -26.66 -11.20
N PHE A 230 6.45 -26.19 -11.92
CA PHE A 230 6.12 -26.70 -13.26
C PHE A 230 7.28 -26.49 -14.23
N ARG A 231 7.86 -25.29 -14.31
CA ARG A 231 9.00 -25.00 -15.20
C ARG A 231 10.25 -25.79 -14.81
N ALA A 232 10.51 -25.94 -13.51
CA ALA A 232 11.62 -26.75 -13.02
C ALA A 232 11.49 -28.22 -13.47
N LYS A 233 10.27 -28.77 -13.46
CA LYS A 233 9.97 -30.14 -13.94
C LYS A 233 9.91 -30.26 -15.46
N ASN A 234 9.66 -29.15 -16.18
CA ASN A 234 9.48 -29.13 -17.63
C ASN A 234 10.39 -28.08 -18.29
N PRO A 235 11.73 -28.29 -18.31
CA PRO A 235 12.67 -27.35 -18.91
C PRO A 235 12.32 -27.04 -20.37
N GLY A 236 12.36 -25.76 -20.75
CA GLY A 236 12.04 -25.30 -22.10
C GLY A 236 10.56 -25.08 -22.40
N VAL A 237 9.65 -25.50 -21.50
CA VAL A 237 8.22 -25.22 -21.63
C VAL A 237 7.90 -23.84 -21.05
N ASN A 238 7.35 -22.95 -21.89
CA ASN A 238 6.91 -21.65 -21.44
C ASN A 238 5.40 -21.65 -21.17
N ILE A 239 5.00 -21.48 -19.91
CA ILE A 239 3.61 -21.17 -19.56
C ILE A 239 3.43 -19.64 -19.50
N PRO A 240 2.28 -19.09 -19.90
CA PRO A 240 1.98 -17.68 -19.66
C PRO A 240 1.92 -17.41 -18.15
N THR A 241 2.14 -16.14 -17.76
CA THR A 241 1.92 -15.72 -16.37
C THR A 241 0.45 -16.01 -15.99
N PRO A 242 0.19 -16.70 -14.87
CA PRO A 242 -1.17 -16.97 -14.44
C PRO A 242 -1.89 -15.65 -14.09
N TYR A 243 -3.23 -15.65 -14.15
CA TYR A 243 -4.02 -14.55 -13.63
C TYR A 243 -3.68 -14.27 -12.16
N TRP A 244 -3.56 -12.99 -11.80
CA TRP A 244 -3.47 -12.54 -10.40
C TRP A 244 -4.90 -12.53 -9.85
N GLY A 245 -5.17 -13.22 -8.75
CA GLY A 245 -6.55 -13.42 -8.27
C GLY A 245 -7.43 -14.30 -9.18
N LYS A 246 -8.75 -14.28 -8.96
CA LYS A 246 -9.69 -15.27 -9.49
C LYS A 246 -10.10 -15.09 -10.97
N TYR A 247 -10.26 -13.86 -11.46
CA TYR A 247 -11.01 -13.62 -12.71
C TYR A 247 -10.20 -12.99 -13.86
N VAL A 248 -9.19 -12.17 -13.61
CA VAL A 248 -8.34 -11.54 -14.64
C VAL A 248 -6.99 -11.13 -14.05
N ALA A 249 -5.94 -11.08 -14.85
CA ALA A 249 -4.72 -10.39 -14.48
C ALA A 249 -5.03 -8.89 -14.47
N HIS A 250 -4.92 -8.26 -13.31
CA HIS A 250 -5.14 -6.85 -13.10
C HIS A 250 -3.99 -6.30 -12.25
N ASP A 251 -3.72 -5.00 -12.36
CA ASP A 251 -2.77 -4.37 -11.45
C ASP A 251 -3.49 -4.11 -10.11
N ASN A 252 -3.22 -4.96 -9.13
CA ASN A 252 -3.79 -4.87 -7.80
C ASN A 252 -3.39 -3.56 -7.10
N ASN A 253 -2.24 -2.99 -7.45
CA ASN A 253 -1.74 -1.72 -6.93
C ASN A 253 -2.32 -0.52 -7.69
N ARG A 254 -3.46 -0.70 -8.36
CA ARG A 254 -4.32 0.36 -8.91
C ARG A 254 -5.74 0.32 -8.34
N ASP A 255 -6.02 -0.57 -7.39
CA ASP A 255 -7.36 -0.76 -6.83
C ASP A 255 -7.68 0.15 -5.63
N GLY A 256 -6.74 0.97 -5.15
CA GLY A 256 -6.93 1.80 -3.94
C GLY A 256 -8.16 2.73 -4.01
N MET A 257 -8.44 3.30 -5.17
CA MET A 257 -9.63 4.12 -5.41
C MET A 257 -10.88 3.29 -5.71
N GLY A 258 -10.71 2.15 -6.38
CA GLY A 258 -11.80 1.30 -6.86
C GLY A 258 -12.41 0.44 -5.76
N GLN A 259 -11.60 0.00 -4.80
CA GLN A 259 -11.97 -0.94 -3.74
C GLN A 259 -12.77 -2.12 -4.31
N MET A 260 -12.30 -2.72 -5.41
CA MET A 260 -12.99 -3.84 -6.05
C MET A 260 -12.56 -5.16 -5.44
N LEU A 261 -11.30 -5.25 -5.00
CA LEU A 261 -10.67 -6.49 -4.57
C LEU A 261 -10.83 -6.70 -3.08
N MET A 262 -10.97 -7.97 -2.69
CA MET A 262 -11.00 -8.36 -1.28
C MET A 262 -9.69 -8.04 -0.58
N LEU A 263 -8.56 -8.15 -1.29
CA LEU A 263 -7.26 -7.81 -0.72
C LEU A 263 -7.19 -6.34 -0.28
N THR A 264 -7.68 -5.42 -1.10
CA THR A 264 -7.70 -3.98 -0.80
C THR A 264 -8.63 -3.69 0.36
N LYS A 265 -9.84 -4.26 0.34
CA LYS A 265 -10.82 -4.12 1.43
C LYS A 265 -10.31 -4.65 2.76
N ASN A 266 -9.61 -5.78 2.76
CA ASN A 266 -9.06 -6.38 3.97
C ASN A 266 -7.92 -5.51 4.55
N VAL A 267 -7.08 -4.93 3.69
CA VAL A 267 -6.02 -3.99 4.10
C VAL A 267 -6.60 -2.67 4.61
N GLU A 268 -7.59 -2.08 3.92
CA GLU A 268 -8.31 -0.87 4.33
C GLU A 268 -8.95 -1.08 5.71
N LYS A 269 -9.67 -2.20 5.90
CA LYS A 269 -10.29 -2.54 7.17
C LYS A 269 -9.28 -2.63 8.31
N LEU A 270 -8.12 -3.25 8.07
CA LEU A 270 -7.06 -3.30 9.07
C LEU A 270 -6.48 -1.89 9.33
N GLY A 271 -6.30 -1.08 8.29
CA GLY A 271 -5.84 0.31 8.38
C GLY A 271 -6.76 1.17 9.25
N LEU A 272 -8.07 1.07 9.05
CA LEU A 272 -9.07 1.77 9.86
C LEU A 272 -9.18 1.24 11.29
N GLU A 273 -8.88 -0.04 11.53
CA GLU A 273 -8.91 -0.61 12.88
C GLU A 273 -7.65 -0.30 13.69
N TRP A 274 -6.48 -0.35 13.06
CA TRP A 274 -5.18 -0.26 13.73
C TRP A 274 -4.49 1.10 13.61
N HIS A 275 -4.96 1.95 12.70
CA HIS A 275 -4.42 3.28 12.42
C HIS A 275 -2.87 3.28 12.26
N PRO A 276 -2.31 2.45 11.35
CA PRO A 276 -0.88 2.46 11.11
C PRO A 276 -0.40 3.87 10.77
N THR A 277 0.55 4.39 11.54
CA THR A 277 1.19 5.67 11.23
C THR A 277 2.05 5.56 9.99
N ILE A 278 2.52 4.34 9.69
CA ILE A 278 3.30 4.01 8.51
C ILE A 278 2.78 2.71 7.88
N LEU A 279 2.55 2.71 6.57
CA LEU A 279 2.41 1.50 5.75
C LEU A 279 3.58 1.45 4.76
N HIS A 280 4.27 0.32 4.71
CA HIS A 280 5.43 0.10 3.86
C HIS A 280 5.20 -1.11 2.96
N ASP A 281 4.98 -0.86 1.67
CA ASP A 281 4.77 -1.90 0.67
C ASP A 281 6.07 -2.30 -0.02
N LEU A 282 6.34 -3.60 -0.12
CA LEU A 282 7.60 -4.12 -0.66
C LEU A 282 7.39 -4.70 -2.06
N HIS A 283 7.99 -4.03 -3.05
CA HIS A 283 7.91 -4.35 -4.48
C HIS A 283 9.27 -4.70 -5.10
N GLU A 284 9.23 -5.17 -6.34
CA GLU A 284 10.43 -5.50 -7.12
C GLU A 284 10.34 -5.09 -8.60
N ALA A 285 10.92 -3.95 -8.96
CA ALA A 285 11.06 -3.53 -10.36
C ALA A 285 12.32 -2.71 -10.68
N GLN A 286 13.12 -2.30 -9.69
CA GLN A 286 14.23 -1.34 -9.87
C GLN A 286 15.60 -1.94 -9.65
N THR A 287 16.65 -1.27 -10.13
CA THR A 287 18.04 -1.70 -9.89
C THR A 287 18.41 -1.51 -8.42
N LEU A 288 18.93 -2.58 -7.80
CA LEU A 288 19.28 -2.68 -6.38
C LEU A 288 18.11 -2.28 -5.45
N LEU A 289 18.11 -1.11 -4.81
CA LEU A 289 16.98 -0.70 -3.95
C LEU A 289 16.63 0.78 -4.14
N TYR A 290 15.40 1.04 -4.55
CA TYR A 290 14.78 2.35 -4.56
C TYR A 290 13.84 2.51 -3.36
N ALA A 291 14.01 3.60 -2.60
CA ALA A 291 13.10 4.03 -1.55
C ALA A 291 12.22 5.18 -2.03
N SER A 292 10.89 4.97 -2.02
CA SER A 292 9.94 5.90 -2.61
C SER A 292 9.94 7.28 -1.93
N THR A 293 10.16 8.32 -2.73
CA THR A 293 9.86 9.72 -2.37
C THR A 293 9.16 10.41 -3.52
N GLY A 294 9.61 10.10 -4.73
CA GLY A 294 9.06 10.58 -5.98
C GLY A 294 9.74 11.83 -6.51
N THR A 295 9.31 12.30 -7.68
CA THR A 295 9.77 13.55 -8.30
C THR A 295 8.78 14.70 -8.12
N GLY A 296 7.53 14.38 -7.76
CA GLY A 296 6.41 15.31 -7.80
C GLY A 296 6.03 15.74 -9.22
N PRO A 297 5.01 16.61 -9.38
CA PRO A 297 4.19 17.23 -8.33
C PRO A 297 3.41 16.19 -7.53
N TYR A 298 3.38 16.36 -6.22
CA TYR A 298 2.59 15.51 -5.33
C TYR A 298 1.15 15.99 -5.26
N ASN A 299 0.22 15.09 -4.95
CA ASN A 299 -1.18 15.44 -4.76
C ASN A 299 -1.34 16.53 -3.67
N GLU A 300 -1.92 17.66 -4.04
CA GLU A 300 -2.06 18.85 -3.18
C GLU A 300 -2.98 18.63 -1.96
N GLN A 301 -3.77 17.55 -1.96
CA GLN A 301 -4.65 17.23 -0.85
C GLN A 301 -3.95 16.42 0.26
N ILE A 302 -2.79 15.82 -0.02
CA ILE A 302 -1.97 15.16 1.01
C ILE A 302 -1.35 16.22 1.91
N ASP A 303 -1.39 16.01 3.23
CA ASP A 303 -0.76 16.94 4.17
C ASP A 303 0.76 17.05 3.90
N PRO A 304 1.32 18.28 3.78
CA PRO A 304 2.74 18.47 3.48
C PRO A 304 3.71 17.79 4.47
N ILE A 305 3.28 17.52 5.71
CA ILE A 305 4.09 16.77 6.69
C ILE A 305 4.38 15.37 6.16
N THR A 306 3.42 14.71 5.50
CA THR A 306 3.62 13.37 4.91
C THR A 306 4.71 13.38 3.85
N ILE A 307 4.77 14.43 3.02
CA ILE A 307 5.84 14.59 2.01
C ILE A 307 7.20 14.73 2.69
N GLY A 308 7.28 15.50 3.78
CA GLY A 308 8.50 15.61 4.59
C GLY A 308 8.92 14.26 5.21
N GLU A 309 7.96 13.46 5.66
CA GLU A 309 8.22 12.12 6.21
C GLU A 309 8.76 11.14 5.16
N TRP A 310 8.25 11.16 3.92
CA TRP A 310 8.81 10.35 2.83
C TRP A 310 10.31 10.58 2.65
N TRP A 311 10.70 11.85 2.53
CA TRP A 311 12.09 12.25 2.36
C TRP A 311 12.96 11.89 3.56
N MET A 312 12.47 12.17 4.78
CA MET A 312 13.18 11.84 6.01
C MET A 312 13.47 10.34 6.11
N MET A 313 12.47 9.50 5.83
CA MET A 313 12.61 8.05 5.92
C MET A 313 13.51 7.48 4.83
N ALA A 314 13.33 7.90 3.58
CA ALA A 314 14.16 7.43 2.48
C ALA A 314 15.63 7.84 2.64
N GLN A 315 15.90 9.07 3.07
CA GLN A 315 17.27 9.52 3.30
C GLN A 315 17.94 8.82 4.46
N ASN A 316 17.19 8.46 5.51
CA ASN A 316 17.72 7.60 6.57
C ASN A 316 18.16 6.24 6.01
N ASP A 317 17.34 5.60 5.18
CA ASP A 317 17.66 4.29 4.59
C ASP A 317 18.89 4.38 3.68
N VAL A 318 18.94 5.37 2.78
CA VAL A 318 20.08 5.63 1.90
C VAL A 318 21.35 5.87 2.72
N MET A 319 21.27 6.68 3.78
CA MET A 319 22.41 6.99 4.65
C MET A 319 22.92 5.76 5.40
N GLU A 320 22.03 5.01 6.08
CA GLU A 320 22.44 3.85 6.89
C GLU A 320 23.01 2.71 6.04
N MET A 321 22.50 2.53 4.83
CA MET A 321 23.03 1.56 3.85
C MET A 321 24.37 2.02 3.27
N THR A 322 24.49 3.30 2.89
CA THR A 322 25.75 3.90 2.39
C THR A 322 26.86 3.84 3.44
N LYS A 323 26.53 4.11 4.71
CA LYS A 323 27.46 4.03 5.85
C LYS A 323 28.11 2.65 5.99
N ARG A 324 27.44 1.60 5.52
CA ARG A 324 27.91 0.20 5.53
C ARG A 324 28.50 -0.25 4.21
N GLY A 325 28.66 0.69 3.27
CA GLY A 325 29.22 0.42 1.95
C GLY A 325 28.26 -0.30 1.01
N VAL A 326 26.97 -0.48 1.35
CA VAL A 326 26.01 -1.12 0.46
C VAL A 326 25.73 -0.20 -0.73
N PRO A 327 26.00 -0.63 -1.97
CA PRO A 327 25.79 0.19 -3.16
C PRO A 327 24.35 0.20 -3.64
N GLY A 328 24.04 1.18 -4.50
CA GLY A 328 22.79 1.28 -5.27
C GLY A 328 21.51 1.33 -4.43
N VAL A 329 21.60 1.89 -3.23
CA VAL A 329 20.43 2.31 -2.46
C VAL A 329 20.17 3.78 -2.78
N TRP A 330 18.97 4.11 -3.25
CA TRP A 330 18.65 5.43 -3.77
C TRP A 330 17.20 5.85 -3.56
N THR A 331 16.90 7.11 -3.79
CA THR A 331 15.56 7.71 -3.71
C THR A 331 15.36 8.72 -4.86
N TYR A 332 14.31 9.56 -4.87
CA TYR A 332 14.02 10.49 -5.98
C TYR A 332 13.86 9.77 -7.34
N GLY A 333 12.70 9.14 -7.54
CA GLY A 333 12.46 8.24 -8.66
C GLY A 333 11.10 8.47 -9.29
N PHE A 334 10.63 7.50 -10.06
CA PHE A 334 9.47 7.62 -10.94
C PHE A 334 8.16 8.01 -10.23
N TYR A 335 7.99 7.67 -8.96
CA TYR A 335 6.76 7.94 -8.22
C TYR A 335 6.40 9.44 -8.27
N ASP A 336 5.15 9.78 -8.51
CA ASP A 336 4.69 11.17 -8.48
C ASP A 336 3.75 11.46 -7.30
N GLY A 337 3.17 10.44 -6.66
CA GLY A 337 2.23 10.61 -5.55
C GLY A 337 1.00 11.45 -5.89
N TRP A 338 0.60 11.47 -7.17
CA TRP A 338 -0.53 12.23 -7.67
C TRP A 338 -1.85 11.45 -7.55
N VAL A 339 -1.91 10.24 -8.12
CA VAL A 339 -3.12 9.42 -8.15
C VAL A 339 -3.28 8.52 -6.92
N PRO A 340 -4.47 8.47 -6.30
CA PRO A 340 -4.74 7.69 -5.09
C PRO A 340 -5.12 6.23 -5.38
N ASN A 341 -4.38 5.55 -6.24
CA ASN A 341 -4.71 4.19 -6.70
C ASN A 341 -3.80 3.10 -6.10
N TYR A 342 -2.64 3.46 -5.55
CA TYR A 342 -1.74 2.54 -4.85
C TYR A 342 -2.33 2.04 -3.53
N MET A 343 -1.97 0.82 -3.12
CA MET A 343 -2.43 0.22 -1.87
C MET A 343 -2.14 1.11 -0.66
N PHE A 344 -0.96 1.72 -0.60
CA PHE A 344 -0.60 2.55 0.55
C PHE A 344 -1.41 3.87 0.66
N TYR A 345 -2.31 4.18 -0.29
CA TYR A 345 -3.26 5.28 -0.11
C TYR A 345 -4.32 5.02 0.96
N VAL A 346 -4.52 3.75 1.36
CA VAL A 346 -5.27 3.35 2.57
C VAL A 346 -4.74 4.00 3.85
N VAL A 347 -3.54 4.59 3.83
CA VAL A 347 -3.02 5.40 4.95
C VAL A 347 -2.77 6.86 4.59
N HIS A 348 -2.41 7.19 3.35
CA HIS A 348 -2.24 8.60 2.95
C HIS A 348 -3.54 9.39 3.03
N ALA A 349 -4.65 8.80 2.59
CA ALA A 349 -5.94 9.43 2.67
C ALA A 349 -6.44 9.56 4.13
N HIS A 350 -5.78 8.87 5.07
CA HIS A 350 -6.09 8.82 6.50
C HIS A 350 -4.98 9.45 7.36
N ASN A 351 -4.32 10.47 6.81
CA ASN A 351 -3.36 11.32 7.52
C ASN A 351 -2.12 10.59 8.04
N ALA A 352 -1.77 9.45 7.44
CA ALA A 352 -0.60 8.64 7.76
C ALA A 352 0.34 8.49 6.54
N THR A 353 1.42 7.74 6.72
CA THR A 353 2.54 7.71 5.76
C THR A 353 2.67 6.34 5.11
N GLY A 354 2.12 6.22 3.92
CA GLY A 354 2.46 5.19 2.95
C GLY A 354 3.85 5.40 2.36
N ARG A 355 4.53 4.30 2.04
CA ARG A 355 5.79 4.28 1.29
C ARG A 355 5.99 2.90 0.66
N PHE A 356 6.95 2.79 -0.24
CA PHE A 356 7.34 1.52 -0.80
C PHE A 356 8.84 1.41 -1.10
N TYR A 357 9.30 0.17 -1.23
CA TYR A 357 10.57 -0.17 -1.84
C TYR A 357 10.36 -0.80 -3.19
N GLU A 358 11.25 -0.49 -4.14
CA GLU A 358 11.42 -1.28 -5.36
C GLU A 358 12.81 -1.89 -5.36
N VAL A 359 12.87 -3.21 -5.35
CA VAL A 359 14.13 -3.96 -5.30
C VAL A 359 14.37 -4.75 -6.58
N GLN A 360 15.62 -5.00 -6.94
CA GLN A 360 15.92 -5.85 -8.08
C GLN A 360 15.38 -7.27 -7.86
N SER A 361 14.50 -7.73 -8.74
CA SER A 361 13.96 -9.09 -8.62
C SER A 361 14.95 -10.18 -9.05
N PHE A 362 14.74 -11.36 -8.49
CA PHE A 362 15.32 -12.63 -8.94
C PHE A 362 14.33 -13.51 -9.72
N GLY A 363 13.16 -12.99 -10.05
CA GLY A 363 12.20 -13.60 -10.98
C GLY A 363 11.44 -14.83 -10.45
N THR A 364 10.50 -15.29 -11.27
CA THR A 364 9.51 -16.33 -10.90
C THR A 364 9.91 -17.75 -11.28
N ASN A 365 11.07 -17.93 -11.94
CA ASN A 365 11.47 -19.23 -12.49
C ASN A 365 12.12 -20.16 -11.45
N CYS A 366 12.14 -19.79 -10.18
CA CYS A 366 12.87 -20.46 -9.11
C CYS A 366 14.37 -20.61 -9.34
N THR A 367 14.94 -20.20 -10.47
CA THR A 367 16.38 -20.32 -10.77
C THR A 367 17.26 -19.50 -9.83
N GLY A 368 16.72 -18.55 -9.06
CA GLY A 368 17.49 -17.67 -8.16
C GLY A 368 18.31 -16.58 -8.89
N SER A 369 18.37 -16.62 -10.22
CA SER A 369 19.03 -15.64 -11.09
C SER A 369 18.20 -14.38 -11.32
N ALA A 370 18.82 -13.20 -11.32
CA ALA A 370 18.13 -11.93 -11.57
C ALA A 370 17.22 -11.95 -12.80
N ALA A 371 15.99 -11.41 -12.68
CA ALA A 371 15.14 -11.17 -13.83
C ALA A 371 15.68 -9.99 -14.68
N PRO A 372 15.49 -9.99 -16.01
CA PRO A 372 15.67 -8.78 -16.82
C PRO A 372 14.75 -7.67 -16.31
N LEU A 373 15.23 -6.41 -16.30
CA LEU A 373 14.43 -5.23 -15.88
C LEU A 373 13.22 -4.94 -16.78
N SER A 374 13.04 -5.69 -17.87
CA SER A 374 11.90 -5.57 -18.79
C SER A 374 10.85 -6.67 -18.65
N ASN A 375 11.04 -7.65 -17.75
CA ASN A 375 10.11 -8.78 -17.59
C ASN A 375 9.16 -8.66 -16.39
N GLN A 376 9.12 -7.49 -15.72
CA GLN A 376 8.42 -7.35 -14.44
C GLN A 376 7.12 -6.54 -14.45
N ALA A 377 6.59 -6.15 -15.60
CA ALA A 377 5.23 -5.62 -15.65
C ALA A 377 4.51 -6.10 -16.91
N GLY A 378 3.57 -7.02 -16.72
CA GLY A 378 2.39 -7.03 -17.57
C GLY A 378 1.55 -5.80 -17.23
N GLY A 379 1.94 -4.65 -17.76
CA GLY A 379 1.34 -3.34 -17.46
C GLY A 379 2.31 -2.23 -17.86
N GLY A 380 1.95 -1.43 -18.85
CA GLY A 380 2.87 -0.59 -19.62
C GLY A 380 3.61 0.51 -18.86
N GLY A 381 4.82 0.81 -19.32
CA GLY A 381 5.53 2.05 -19.00
C GLY A 381 7.03 1.88 -19.03
N ARG A 382 7.69 2.31 -20.12
CA ARG A 382 9.14 2.50 -20.14
C ARG A 382 9.48 3.71 -19.24
N GLY A 383 9.59 3.47 -17.93
CA GLY A 383 10.07 4.45 -16.96
C GLY A 383 11.59 4.57 -17.03
N GLY A 384 12.09 5.37 -17.99
CA GLY A 384 13.46 5.86 -17.93
C GLY A 384 13.59 6.84 -16.76
N ALA A 385 14.65 6.71 -15.97
CA ALA A 385 15.01 7.70 -14.96
C ALA A 385 14.99 9.11 -15.58
N ALA A 386 14.29 10.04 -14.93
CA ALA A 386 14.24 11.44 -15.35
C ALA A 386 15.68 11.98 -15.45
N ALA A 387 16.12 12.24 -16.69
CA ALA A 387 17.36 12.93 -16.95
C ALA A 387 17.15 14.45 -16.73
N ALA A 388 18.04 15.07 -15.97
CA ALA A 388 18.22 16.52 -16.02
C ALA A 388 18.67 16.94 -17.45
N PRO A 389 18.39 18.18 -17.90
CA PRO A 389 18.45 18.50 -19.33
C PRO A 389 19.89 18.66 -19.81
N ALA A 390 20.33 17.83 -20.74
CA ALA A 390 21.40 18.16 -21.68
C ALA A 390 21.34 17.29 -22.96
N ALA A 391 21.78 17.90 -24.06
CA ALA A 391 21.47 17.60 -25.45
C ALA A 391 22.06 16.30 -26.06
N GLY A 392 21.32 15.74 -27.04
CA GLY A 392 21.89 15.25 -28.30
C GLY A 392 22.23 13.75 -28.45
N GLY A 393 21.34 13.01 -29.15
CA GLY A 393 21.69 12.15 -30.30
C GLY A 393 22.13 10.69 -30.09
N GLY A 394 21.46 9.77 -30.79
CA GLY A 394 22.06 8.51 -31.29
C GLY A 394 21.24 7.21 -31.07
N ARG A 395 20.64 6.65 -32.12
CA ARG A 395 19.99 5.32 -32.15
C ARG A 395 21.01 4.21 -32.49
N GLY A 396 20.88 3.03 -31.86
CA GLY A 396 21.54 1.78 -32.27
C GLY A 396 20.69 0.56 -31.86
N GLY A 397 20.45 -0.36 -32.79
CA GLY A 397 19.46 -1.45 -32.68
C GLY A 397 19.93 -2.73 -31.98
N GLU A 398 18.97 -3.50 -31.46
CA GLU A 398 19.17 -4.78 -30.78
C GLU A 398 18.91 -5.98 -31.72
N GLY A 399 19.86 -6.92 -31.74
CA GLY A 399 19.65 -8.29 -32.21
C GLY A 399 19.64 -9.25 -31.02
N GLY A 400 18.53 -9.96 -30.81
CA GLY A 400 18.34 -10.91 -29.72
C GLY A 400 18.68 -12.35 -30.11
N GLY A 401 19.60 -12.99 -29.38
CA GLY A 401 19.86 -14.42 -29.44
C GLY A 401 19.37 -15.12 -28.16
N ARG A 402 18.52 -16.15 -28.31
CA ARG A 402 17.99 -17.00 -27.23
C ARG A 402 18.86 -18.24 -27.06
N GLY A 403 19.32 -18.51 -25.83
CA GLY A 403 19.87 -19.80 -25.42
C GLY A 403 19.21 -20.25 -24.11
N GLY A 404 18.57 -21.41 -24.12
CA GLY A 404 17.99 -22.02 -22.91
C GLY A 404 19.06 -22.74 -22.11
N ALA A 405 19.19 -22.43 -20.83
CA ALA A 405 20.09 -23.12 -19.90
C ALA A 405 19.30 -24.01 -18.93
N ALA A 406 19.82 -25.21 -18.67
CA ALA A 406 19.28 -26.15 -17.69
C ALA A 406 19.52 -25.67 -16.25
N ALA A 407 18.72 -26.16 -15.30
CA ALA A 407 18.87 -25.83 -13.88
C ALA A 407 20.23 -26.30 -13.33
N PRO A 408 21.00 -25.44 -12.65
CA PRO A 408 22.31 -25.82 -12.11
C PRO A 408 22.19 -26.70 -10.86
N ALA A 409 23.22 -27.53 -10.64
CA ALA A 409 23.33 -28.40 -9.46
C ALA A 409 23.67 -27.60 -8.18
N PRO A 410 23.38 -28.15 -6.97
CA PRO A 410 23.68 -27.46 -5.72
C PRO A 410 25.17 -27.15 -5.57
N GLY A 411 25.53 -25.86 -5.53
CA GLY A 411 26.91 -25.39 -5.29
C GLY A 411 27.55 -24.58 -6.43
N ASP A 412 26.96 -24.55 -7.63
CA ASP A 412 27.48 -23.72 -8.73
C ASP A 412 26.82 -22.33 -8.74
N THR A 413 27.38 -21.38 -7.98
CA THR A 413 26.87 -20.01 -7.87
C THR A 413 27.14 -19.16 -9.11
N ALA A 414 28.03 -19.58 -10.02
CA ALA A 414 28.38 -18.81 -11.21
C ALA A 414 27.21 -18.68 -12.21
N ASN A 415 26.39 -19.74 -12.32
CA ASN A 415 25.20 -19.77 -13.18
C ASN A 415 23.92 -19.23 -12.50
N LEU A 416 24.00 -18.86 -11.23
CA LEU A 416 22.88 -18.35 -10.41
C LEU A 416 22.88 -16.82 -10.29
N THR A 417 23.85 -16.13 -10.89
CA THR A 417 24.06 -14.70 -10.73
C THR A 417 23.98 -13.95 -12.05
N ARG A 418 23.27 -12.82 -12.05
CA ARG A 418 23.44 -11.79 -13.08
C ARG A 418 24.41 -10.74 -12.56
N VAL A 419 25.38 -10.36 -13.38
CA VAL A 419 26.18 -9.15 -13.11
C VAL A 419 25.31 -7.94 -13.47
N LEU A 420 24.98 -7.13 -12.47
CA LEU A 420 24.34 -5.83 -12.64
C LEU A 420 25.47 -4.80 -12.83
N GLY A 421 25.37 -4.00 -13.89
CA GLY A 421 26.46 -3.11 -14.30
C GLY A 421 26.85 -3.19 -15.78
N GLY A 422 27.50 -2.14 -16.33
CA GLY A 422 27.89 -2.00 -17.74
C GLY A 422 27.33 -0.75 -18.44
N SER A 423 27.60 -0.54 -19.74
CA SER A 423 27.18 0.67 -20.51
C SER A 423 25.68 0.99 -20.49
N ASN A 424 24.84 0.05 -20.04
CA ASN A 424 23.39 0.19 -19.89
C ASN A 424 22.94 0.49 -18.43
N TYR A 425 23.87 0.53 -17.45
CA TYR A 425 23.61 0.63 -16.01
C TYR A 425 24.43 1.72 -15.29
N SER A 426 25.19 2.53 -16.02
CA SER A 426 26.01 3.62 -15.45
C SER A 426 25.14 4.64 -14.71
N GLN A 427 24.96 4.44 -13.41
CA GLN A 427 24.34 5.41 -12.51
C GLN A 427 25.41 6.37 -12.00
N SER A 428 25.20 7.67 -12.20
CA SER A 428 26.05 8.71 -11.59
C SER A 428 25.87 8.77 -10.07
N ARG A 429 26.89 9.28 -9.38
CA ARG A 429 26.78 9.70 -7.99
C ARG A 429 25.92 10.97 -7.95
N GLU A 430 24.81 10.90 -7.23
CA GLU A 430 23.86 11.98 -7.08
C GLU A 430 23.51 12.20 -5.60
N TRP A 431 22.91 13.33 -5.25
CA TRP A 431 22.48 13.60 -3.87
C TRP A 431 21.42 12.61 -3.37
N PHE A 432 20.62 12.04 -4.28
CA PHE A 432 19.63 10.99 -4.00
C PHE A 432 20.17 9.56 -4.22
N ARG A 433 21.42 9.44 -4.70
CA ARG A 433 22.15 8.20 -4.97
C ARG A 433 23.65 8.41 -4.68
N PRO A 434 24.04 8.55 -3.40
CA PRO A 434 25.41 8.90 -3.04
C PRO A 434 26.40 7.74 -3.25
N ASN A 435 25.92 6.49 -3.19
CA ASN A 435 26.70 5.27 -3.47
C ASN A 435 26.09 4.53 -4.68
N PRO A 436 26.44 4.90 -5.92
CA PRO A 436 25.83 4.30 -7.11
C PRO A 436 26.15 2.81 -7.24
N THR A 437 25.41 2.12 -8.10
CA THR A 437 25.62 0.69 -8.40
C THR A 437 26.95 0.48 -9.15
N PRO A 438 27.91 -0.30 -8.62
CA PRO A 438 29.11 -0.71 -9.34
C PRO A 438 28.79 -1.56 -10.56
N ASP A 439 29.71 -1.61 -11.53
CA ASP A 439 29.52 -2.32 -12.79
C ASP A 439 29.62 -3.86 -12.70
N ASP A 440 29.84 -4.40 -11.50
CA ASP A 440 30.18 -5.79 -11.27
C ASP A 440 29.38 -6.46 -10.14
N ILE A 441 28.23 -5.90 -9.74
CA ILE A 441 27.43 -6.45 -8.64
C ILE A 441 26.79 -7.78 -9.06
N ARG A 442 27.05 -8.84 -8.30
CA ARG A 442 26.44 -10.15 -8.56
C ARG A 442 25.11 -10.29 -7.81
N TRP A 443 24.02 -10.38 -8.57
CA TRP A 443 22.68 -10.43 -8.00
C TRP A 443 22.05 -11.82 -8.04
N GLY A 444 21.36 -12.17 -6.94
CA GLY A 444 20.50 -13.34 -6.84
C GLY A 444 19.55 -13.23 -5.64
N SER A 445 18.75 -14.28 -5.43
CA SER A 445 17.68 -14.34 -4.41
C SER A 445 18.13 -13.97 -3.00
N ARG A 446 19.30 -14.45 -2.54
CA ARG A 446 19.80 -14.11 -1.20
C ARG A 446 20.22 -12.64 -1.07
N ALA A 447 20.79 -12.04 -2.13
CA ALA A 447 21.15 -10.63 -2.13
C ALA A 447 19.89 -9.74 -2.05
N ASN A 448 18.83 -10.12 -2.77
CA ASN A 448 17.50 -9.49 -2.67
C ASN A 448 16.96 -9.55 -1.22
N THR A 449 17.00 -10.72 -0.56
CA THR A 449 16.60 -10.83 0.86
C THR A 449 17.43 -9.92 1.77
N ASN A 450 18.75 -9.93 1.63
CA ASN A 450 19.65 -9.20 2.54
C ASN A 450 19.49 -7.68 2.43
N ILE A 451 19.40 -7.14 1.22
CA ILE A 451 19.26 -5.69 1.04
C ILE A 451 17.92 -5.20 1.61
N GLN A 452 16.83 -5.91 1.32
CA GLN A 452 15.48 -5.55 1.78
C GLN A 452 15.40 -5.61 3.29
N GLN A 453 15.80 -6.74 3.88
CA GLN A 453 15.73 -6.94 5.33
C GLN A 453 16.57 -5.90 6.08
N SER A 454 17.77 -5.56 5.57
CA SER A 454 18.61 -4.52 6.16
C SER A 454 17.91 -3.16 6.15
N ALA A 455 17.41 -2.74 4.98
CA ALA A 455 16.76 -1.45 4.81
C ALA A 455 15.48 -1.32 5.67
N VAL A 456 14.64 -2.35 5.70
CA VAL A 456 13.43 -2.38 6.55
C VAL A 456 13.79 -2.33 8.04
N LEU A 457 14.85 -3.02 8.48
CA LEU A 457 15.33 -2.93 9.87
C LEU A 457 15.79 -1.52 10.24
N PHE A 458 16.48 -0.81 9.35
CA PHE A 458 16.88 0.59 9.59
C PHE A 458 15.67 1.53 9.64
N SER A 459 14.70 1.31 8.76
CA SER A 459 13.43 2.04 8.77
C SER A 459 12.66 1.86 10.07
N LEU A 460 12.47 0.61 10.52
CA LEU A 460 11.81 0.30 11.80
C LEU A 460 12.57 0.91 12.98
N TRP A 461 13.89 0.81 12.98
CA TRP A 461 14.73 1.37 14.04
C TRP A 461 14.63 2.89 14.10
N ASN A 462 14.66 3.57 12.96
CA ASN A 462 14.46 5.02 12.88
C ASN A 462 13.06 5.41 13.40
N THR A 463 12.00 4.71 13.01
CA THR A 463 10.66 4.94 13.55
C THR A 463 10.60 4.76 15.07
N GLY A 464 11.26 3.73 15.61
CA GLY A 464 11.31 3.51 17.05
C GLY A 464 12.06 4.60 17.82
N ARG A 465 13.14 5.13 17.22
CA ARG A 465 13.91 6.26 17.80
C ARG A 465 13.13 7.57 17.78
N GLU A 466 12.41 7.81 16.69
CA GLU A 466 11.64 9.04 16.44
C GLU A 466 10.14 8.84 16.78
N ARG A 467 9.82 7.91 17.68
CA ARG A 467 8.42 7.48 17.93
C ARG A 467 7.48 8.64 18.25
N GLU A 468 7.92 9.59 19.08
CA GLU A 468 7.10 10.71 19.51
C GLU A 468 6.85 11.67 18.35
N ARG A 469 7.84 11.87 17.46
CA ARG A 469 7.68 12.67 16.25
C ARG A 469 6.65 12.07 15.30
N PHE A 470 6.68 10.76 15.05
CA PHE A 470 5.69 10.12 14.18
C PHE A 470 4.27 10.18 14.77
N LEU A 471 4.13 10.03 16.09
CA LEU A 471 2.83 10.17 16.77
C LEU A 471 2.34 11.63 16.79
N GLU A 472 3.25 12.60 16.98
CA GLU A 472 2.96 14.02 16.91
C GLU A 472 2.53 14.42 15.50
N ASN A 473 3.29 14.03 14.48
CA ASN A 473 2.94 14.29 13.09
C ASN A 473 1.57 13.69 12.73
N TYR A 474 1.29 12.46 13.14
CA TYR A 474 -0.02 11.84 12.94
C TYR A 474 -1.15 12.65 13.59
N TRP A 475 -0.98 13.08 14.84
CA TRP A 475 -1.93 13.95 15.53
C TRP A 475 -2.14 15.29 14.81
N ILE A 476 -1.05 15.95 14.40
CA ILE A 476 -1.10 17.24 13.72
C ILE A 476 -1.77 17.12 12.36
N LYS A 477 -1.48 16.09 11.56
CA LYS A 477 -2.15 15.86 10.27
C LYS A 477 -3.67 15.68 10.44
N ASN A 478 -4.11 14.91 11.44
CA ASN A 478 -5.54 14.79 11.77
C ASN A 478 -6.16 16.12 12.21
N LYS A 479 -5.44 16.93 12.99
CA LYS A 479 -5.88 18.30 13.35
C LYS A 479 -5.99 19.21 12.14
N ASN A 480 -5.01 19.15 11.24
CA ASN A 480 -4.99 19.95 10.03
C ASN A 480 -6.19 19.63 9.15
N ALA A 481 -6.53 18.35 8.96
CA ALA A 481 -7.71 17.92 8.21
C ALA A 481 -9.01 18.53 8.78
N ILE A 482 -9.24 18.41 10.10
CA ILE A 482 -10.42 18.99 10.76
C ILE A 482 -10.42 20.52 10.68
N ASN A 483 -9.28 21.16 10.93
CA ASN A 483 -9.14 22.62 10.89
C ASN A 483 -9.34 23.17 9.47
N LYS A 484 -8.90 22.45 8.44
CA LYS A 484 -9.14 22.80 7.03
C LYS A 484 -10.64 22.85 6.75
N GLY A 485 -11.42 21.89 7.26
CA GLY A 485 -12.88 21.91 7.13
C GLY A 485 -13.58 23.00 7.96
N LYS A 486 -13.16 23.21 9.21
CA LYS A 486 -13.77 24.23 10.09
C LYS A 486 -13.46 25.65 9.65
N ASN A 487 -12.17 25.93 9.39
CA ASN A 487 -11.65 27.28 9.22
C ASN A 487 -11.42 27.64 7.75
N GLY A 488 -11.19 26.66 6.87
CA GLY A 488 -11.03 26.88 5.43
C GLY A 488 -12.35 27.23 4.73
N ASN A 489 -12.28 27.59 3.46
CA ASN A 489 -13.46 28.03 2.69
C ASN A 489 -14.49 26.89 2.52
N LEU A 490 -14.03 25.69 2.18
CA LEU A 490 -14.88 24.53 1.88
C LEU A 490 -15.32 23.82 3.16
N LYS A 491 -16.60 23.93 3.50
CA LYS A 491 -17.21 23.39 4.74
C LYS A 491 -17.71 21.97 4.60
N GLY A 492 -17.95 21.50 3.38
CA GLY A 492 -18.36 20.14 3.10
C GLY A 492 -18.96 19.97 1.72
N TRP A 493 -19.63 18.84 1.52
CA TRP A 493 -20.21 18.43 0.25
C TRP A 493 -21.62 17.88 0.43
N ILE A 494 -22.45 18.02 -0.61
CA ILE A 494 -23.78 17.44 -0.72
C ILE A 494 -23.81 16.55 -1.95
N ILE A 495 -24.24 15.30 -1.79
CA ILE A 495 -24.52 14.36 -2.88
C ILE A 495 -26.03 14.18 -2.95
N PRO A 496 -26.71 14.70 -4.00
CA PRO A 496 -28.14 14.52 -4.16
C PRO A 496 -28.49 13.03 -4.29
N ALA A 497 -29.40 12.53 -3.46
CA ALA A 497 -29.71 11.10 -3.43
C ALA A 497 -30.57 10.64 -4.61
N ASN A 498 -31.37 11.55 -5.19
CA ASN A 498 -32.24 11.26 -6.33
C ASN A 498 -31.72 11.86 -7.65
N GLN A 499 -30.40 11.93 -7.82
CA GLN A 499 -29.76 12.29 -9.09
C GLN A 499 -29.92 11.20 -10.17
N ARG A 500 -29.51 11.48 -11.41
CA ARG A 500 -29.63 10.54 -12.53
C ARG A 500 -28.90 9.21 -12.25
N ALA A 501 -27.62 9.28 -11.86
CA ALA A 501 -26.79 8.12 -11.53
C ALA A 501 -26.87 7.76 -10.03
N LYS A 502 -28.09 7.73 -9.48
CA LYS A 502 -28.31 7.53 -8.03
C LYS A 502 -27.81 6.19 -7.50
N ALA A 503 -27.81 5.14 -8.31
CA ALA A 503 -27.27 3.83 -7.90
C ALA A 503 -25.76 3.92 -7.71
N ASN A 504 -25.03 4.47 -8.70
CA ASN A 504 -23.59 4.74 -8.57
C ASN A 504 -23.28 5.68 -7.39
N ALA A 505 -24.12 6.69 -7.15
CA ALA A 505 -23.94 7.60 -6.01
C ALA A 505 -24.10 6.88 -4.66
N ALA A 506 -25.11 6.01 -4.52
CA ALA A 506 -25.28 5.21 -3.30
C ALA A 506 -24.12 4.22 -3.10
N ASP A 507 -23.64 3.58 -4.17
CA ASP A 507 -22.50 2.66 -4.12
C ASP A 507 -21.22 3.42 -3.73
N ALA A 508 -20.97 4.59 -4.30
CA ALA A 508 -19.86 5.47 -3.90
C ALA A 508 -19.94 5.89 -2.44
N VAL A 509 -21.12 6.28 -1.95
CA VAL A 509 -21.31 6.61 -0.52
C VAL A 509 -20.95 5.41 0.37
N ASN A 510 -21.38 4.20 0.00
CA ASN A 510 -21.05 2.99 0.75
C ASN A 510 -19.55 2.70 0.75
N GLU A 511 -18.89 2.76 -0.41
CA GLU A 511 -17.43 2.55 -0.53
C GLU A 511 -16.63 3.56 0.28
N LEU A 512 -17.07 4.83 0.31
CA LEU A 512 -16.39 5.88 1.06
C LEU A 512 -16.63 5.78 2.56
N ILE A 513 -17.81 5.32 2.99
CA ILE A 513 -18.07 4.94 4.39
C ILE A 513 -17.19 3.76 4.80
N GLU A 514 -17.02 2.77 3.92
CA GLU A 514 -16.12 1.63 4.14
C GLU A 514 -14.65 2.07 4.25
N GLN A 515 -14.28 3.18 3.61
CA GLN A 515 -13.00 3.88 3.79
C GLN A 515 -12.99 4.88 4.98
N GLY A 516 -13.99 4.83 5.86
CA GLY A 516 -14.03 5.62 7.09
C GLY A 516 -14.54 7.06 6.96
N LEU A 517 -14.91 7.54 5.77
CA LEU A 517 -15.49 8.87 5.59
C LEU A 517 -16.87 8.95 6.26
N GLU A 518 -17.11 9.97 7.09
CA GLU A 518 -18.37 10.19 7.79
C GLU A 518 -19.39 10.85 6.86
N PHE A 519 -20.53 10.18 6.66
CA PHE A 519 -21.70 10.69 5.93
C PHE A 519 -22.89 10.89 6.86
N HIS A 520 -23.75 11.83 6.49
CA HIS A 520 -25.04 12.07 7.11
C HIS A 520 -26.14 12.07 6.06
N THR A 521 -27.38 11.80 6.45
CA THR A 521 -28.57 11.97 5.63
C THR A 521 -29.31 13.22 6.09
N ALA A 522 -29.72 14.07 5.15
CA ALA A 522 -30.55 15.24 5.43
C ALA A 522 -31.95 14.82 5.94
N ASN A 523 -32.36 15.35 7.09
CA ASN A 523 -33.61 14.95 7.75
C ASN A 523 -34.85 15.63 7.15
N SER A 524 -34.67 16.79 6.54
CA SER A 524 -35.69 17.61 5.89
C SER A 524 -35.08 18.38 4.72
N ASP A 525 -35.92 19.02 3.91
CA ASP A 525 -35.46 20.00 2.93
C ASP A 525 -34.89 21.24 3.66
N PHE A 526 -33.76 21.76 3.18
CA PHE A 526 -33.19 23.03 3.64
C PHE A 526 -32.29 23.66 2.58
N LYS A 527 -31.89 24.91 2.80
CA LYS A 527 -30.92 25.63 1.97
C LYS A 527 -29.68 25.93 2.79
N VAL A 528 -28.50 25.68 2.23
CA VAL A 528 -27.20 26.02 2.84
C VAL A 528 -26.31 26.69 1.79
N GLY A 529 -25.89 27.93 2.03
CA GLY A 529 -25.31 28.78 0.98
C GLY A 529 -26.21 28.85 -0.25
N ASN A 530 -25.70 28.38 -1.40
CA ASN A 530 -26.43 28.32 -2.68
C ASN A 530 -27.00 26.94 -3.01
N VAL A 531 -26.80 25.95 -2.15
CA VAL A 531 -27.21 24.56 -2.39
C VAL A 531 -28.58 24.31 -1.78
N GLN A 532 -29.49 23.77 -2.59
CA GLN A 532 -30.78 23.26 -2.13
C GLN A 532 -30.60 21.79 -1.77
N VAL A 533 -30.81 21.46 -0.49
CA VAL A 533 -30.67 20.10 0.02
C VAL A 533 -32.07 19.52 0.22
N LYS A 534 -32.28 18.32 -0.31
CA LYS A 534 -33.53 17.57 -0.16
C LYS A 534 -33.41 16.57 0.97
N LYS A 535 -34.55 16.28 1.63
CA LYS A 535 -34.63 15.16 2.56
C LYS A 535 -34.13 13.89 1.87
N GLY A 536 -33.20 13.18 2.52
CA GLY A 536 -32.58 11.97 1.98
C GLY A 536 -31.24 12.20 1.28
N ASP A 537 -30.88 13.43 0.92
CA ASP A 537 -29.56 13.74 0.34
C ASP A 537 -28.45 13.42 1.34
N TRP A 538 -27.29 13.04 0.82
CA TRP A 538 -26.12 12.72 1.64
C TRP A 538 -25.25 13.96 1.86
N VAL A 539 -24.86 14.17 3.11
CA VAL A 539 -24.10 15.32 3.58
C VAL A 539 -22.77 14.84 4.14
N ILE A 540 -21.68 15.38 3.60
CA ILE A 540 -20.32 15.13 4.05
C ILE A 540 -19.82 16.41 4.70
N ARG A 541 -19.63 16.40 6.01
CA ARG A 541 -19.08 17.53 6.74
C ARG A 541 -17.57 17.59 6.55
N GLY A 542 -17.01 18.78 6.37
CA GLY A 542 -15.56 18.97 6.29
C GLY A 542 -14.86 18.84 7.64
N ASP A 543 -15.55 19.01 8.76
CA ASP A 543 -14.95 18.97 10.10
C ASP A 543 -14.85 17.54 10.68
N GLN A 544 -14.16 16.66 9.95
CA GLN A 544 -13.94 15.27 10.30
C GLN A 544 -12.48 14.85 10.03
N PRO A 545 -11.95 13.83 10.74
CA PRO A 545 -10.53 13.46 10.63
C PRO A 545 -10.15 12.98 9.22
N PHE A 546 -11.01 12.21 8.55
CA PHE A 546 -10.73 11.67 7.21
C PHE A 546 -11.26 12.54 6.07
N ARG A 547 -11.34 13.86 6.28
CA ARG A 547 -11.67 14.86 5.24
C ARG A 547 -10.80 14.69 3.99
N THR A 548 -9.53 14.30 4.17
CA THR A 548 -8.56 14.10 3.10
C THR A 548 -9.05 13.10 2.03
N VAL A 549 -9.78 12.05 2.41
CA VAL A 549 -10.44 11.13 1.46
C VAL A 549 -11.38 11.88 0.52
N ALA A 550 -12.25 12.72 1.07
CA ALA A 550 -13.20 13.53 0.28
C ALA A 550 -12.48 14.58 -0.57
N ASP A 551 -11.47 15.26 -0.02
CA ASP A 551 -10.66 16.24 -0.77
C ASP A 551 -10.01 15.60 -1.99
N ILE A 552 -9.36 14.44 -1.81
CA ILE A 552 -8.68 13.73 -2.89
C ILE A 552 -9.69 13.33 -3.97
N TYR A 553 -10.76 12.61 -3.60
CA TYR A 553 -11.66 12.01 -4.60
C TYR A 553 -12.60 13.03 -5.25
N PHE A 554 -13.08 14.04 -4.53
CA PHE A 554 -14.06 14.97 -5.07
C PHE A 554 -13.44 16.13 -5.85
N SER A 555 -12.13 16.34 -5.74
CA SER A 555 -11.42 17.35 -6.51
C SER A 555 -11.34 16.98 -7.99
N ILE A 556 -11.62 17.96 -8.86
CA ILE A 556 -11.29 17.87 -10.28
C ILE A 556 -9.77 17.89 -10.41
N GLN A 557 -9.22 16.86 -11.04
CA GLN A 557 -7.76 16.74 -11.16
C GLN A 557 -7.23 17.60 -12.29
N ASN A 558 -6.12 18.29 -12.00
CA ASN A 558 -5.44 19.14 -12.94
C ASN A 558 -3.92 18.99 -12.77
N TYR A 559 -3.34 18.02 -13.45
CA TYR A 559 -1.90 17.83 -13.43
C TYR A 559 -1.21 18.91 -14.29
N PRO A 560 -0.31 19.75 -13.73
CA PRO A 560 0.27 20.85 -14.49
C PRO A 560 1.16 20.36 -15.63
N THR A 561 0.89 20.80 -16.86
CA THR A 561 1.65 20.38 -18.06
C THR A 561 3.09 20.87 -18.10
N THR A 562 3.48 21.78 -17.21
CA THR A 562 4.87 22.27 -17.05
C THR A 562 5.72 21.37 -16.16
N ASN A 563 5.11 20.44 -15.43
CA ASN A 563 5.82 19.47 -14.62
C ASN A 563 6.40 18.32 -15.45
N PRO A 564 7.32 17.50 -14.90
CA PRO A 564 7.78 16.29 -15.55
C PRO A 564 6.61 15.41 -15.99
N SER A 565 6.83 14.60 -17.03
CA SER A 565 5.85 13.60 -17.44
C SER A 565 5.50 12.71 -16.24
N PRO A 566 4.21 12.52 -15.96
CA PRO A 566 3.79 11.66 -14.86
C PRO A 566 4.23 10.22 -15.15
N TYR A 567 4.50 9.47 -14.10
CA TYR A 567 4.70 8.03 -14.23
C TYR A 567 3.36 7.32 -14.41
N ASP A 568 2.31 7.84 -13.78
CA ASP A 568 1.00 7.18 -13.66
C ASP A 568 -0.17 8.05 -14.15
N ASP A 569 -1.39 7.64 -13.80
CA ASP A 569 -2.64 8.30 -14.13
C ASP A 569 -2.70 9.75 -13.64
N THR A 570 -3.02 10.67 -14.55
CA THR A 570 -3.21 12.10 -14.24
C THR A 570 -4.60 12.63 -14.56
N GLY A 571 -5.39 11.88 -15.32
CA GLY A 571 -6.72 12.26 -15.81
C GLY A 571 -7.87 11.60 -15.05
N TRP A 572 -7.72 11.32 -13.75
CA TRP A 572 -8.79 10.74 -12.94
C TRP A 572 -9.67 11.85 -12.35
N THR A 573 -10.96 11.59 -12.11
CA THR A 573 -11.84 12.45 -11.30
C THR A 573 -13.01 11.58 -10.86
N TYR A 574 -13.06 11.24 -9.58
CA TYR A 574 -13.93 10.17 -9.07
C TYR A 574 -15.41 10.42 -9.38
N SER A 575 -15.88 11.65 -9.18
CA SER A 575 -17.26 12.05 -9.50
C SER A 575 -17.59 11.90 -10.98
N MET A 576 -16.69 12.30 -11.89
CA MET A 576 -16.89 12.16 -13.33
C MET A 576 -16.86 10.70 -13.78
N MET A 577 -15.92 9.90 -13.25
CA MET A 577 -15.83 8.46 -13.51
C MET A 577 -17.10 7.71 -13.12
N ARG A 578 -17.78 8.16 -12.05
CA ARG A 578 -19.03 7.57 -11.56
C ARG A 578 -20.30 8.26 -12.03
N ASN A 579 -20.17 9.28 -12.89
CA ASN A 579 -21.29 10.13 -13.34
C ASN A 579 -22.10 10.73 -12.17
N MET A 580 -21.43 11.05 -11.08
CA MET A 580 -22.02 11.53 -9.84
C MET A 580 -21.94 13.07 -9.72
N ILE A 581 -23.06 13.67 -9.34
CA ILE A 581 -23.20 15.08 -8.99
C ILE A 581 -22.84 15.23 -7.51
N ILE A 582 -21.93 16.17 -7.24
CA ILE A 582 -21.55 16.62 -5.92
C ILE A 582 -21.61 18.15 -5.89
N HIS A 583 -22.15 18.73 -4.83
CA HIS A 583 -22.14 20.17 -4.60
C HIS A 583 -21.24 20.52 -3.43
N GLU A 584 -20.26 21.39 -3.66
CA GLU A 584 -19.46 21.99 -2.60
C GLU A 584 -20.27 23.02 -1.80
N VAL A 585 -20.04 23.07 -0.49
CA VAL A 585 -20.70 24.01 0.42
C VAL A 585 -19.64 24.80 1.18
N ASN A 586 -19.71 26.13 1.06
CA ASN A 586 -18.79 27.06 1.73
C ASN A 586 -19.42 27.79 2.94
N ASP A 587 -20.64 27.40 3.34
CA ASP A 587 -21.41 28.03 4.40
C ASP A 587 -21.34 27.22 5.70
N ASN A 588 -21.01 27.89 6.81
CA ASN A 588 -20.92 27.28 8.14
C ASN A 588 -22.25 26.72 8.66
N ALA A 589 -23.39 27.19 8.13
CA ALA A 589 -24.71 26.66 8.48
C ALA A 589 -24.82 25.15 8.19
N LEU A 590 -23.94 24.58 7.35
CA LEU A 590 -23.85 23.14 7.13
C LEU A 590 -23.68 22.37 8.45
N PHE A 591 -22.82 22.83 9.36
CA PHE A 591 -22.49 22.09 10.60
C PHE A 591 -23.65 22.01 11.60
N THR A 592 -24.66 22.88 11.46
CA THR A 592 -25.85 22.91 12.32
C THR A 592 -27.13 22.50 11.57
N SER A 593 -27.02 22.09 10.31
CA SER A 593 -28.17 21.70 9.49
C SER A 593 -28.78 20.37 9.99
N PRO A 594 -30.10 20.16 9.85
CA PRO A 594 -30.78 18.98 10.36
C PRO A 594 -30.39 17.73 9.55
N MET A 595 -29.54 16.90 10.13
CA MET A 595 -29.03 15.68 9.51
C MET A 595 -28.78 14.57 10.55
N THR A 596 -28.72 13.33 10.09
CA THR A 596 -28.43 12.17 10.93
C THR A 596 -27.31 11.35 10.30
N MET A 597 -26.33 10.92 11.10
CA MET A 597 -25.23 10.08 10.60
C MET A 597 -25.78 8.82 9.93
N VAL A 598 -25.22 8.47 8.76
CA VAL A 598 -25.61 7.25 8.05
C VAL A 598 -25.22 6.05 8.90
N SER A 599 -26.19 5.19 9.20
CA SER A 599 -25.96 3.90 9.84
C SER A 599 -26.42 2.78 8.90
N GLY A 600 -25.52 1.86 8.57
CA GLY A 600 -25.76 0.83 7.56
C GLY A 600 -25.54 1.31 6.13
N LYS A 601 -26.09 0.56 5.16
CA LYS A 601 -25.90 0.86 3.73
C LYS A 601 -26.76 2.03 3.26
N ALA A 602 -26.13 3.00 2.62
CA ALA A 602 -26.81 3.98 1.78
C ALA A 602 -27.54 3.26 0.64
N ARG A 603 -28.79 3.66 0.39
CA ARG A 603 -29.63 3.09 -0.66
C ARG A 603 -30.12 4.20 -1.57
N ALA A 604 -30.02 3.99 -2.87
CA ALA A 604 -30.62 4.89 -3.84
C ALA A 604 -32.16 4.79 -3.75
N PRO A 605 -32.89 5.90 -3.80
CA PRO A 605 -34.35 5.87 -3.90
C PRO A 605 -34.77 5.10 -5.15
N SER A 606 -35.59 4.07 -4.99
CA SER A 606 -36.18 3.30 -6.08
C SER A 606 -37.70 3.44 -6.07
N ALA A 607 -38.30 3.55 -7.25
CA ALA A 607 -39.74 3.53 -7.42
C ALA A 607 -40.09 2.94 -8.79
N ILE A 608 -41.30 2.36 -8.87
CA ILE A 608 -41.96 2.13 -10.15
C ILE A 608 -43.11 3.12 -10.29
N ALA A 609 -42.96 4.09 -11.19
CA ALA A 609 -43.99 5.07 -11.48
C ALA A 609 -44.96 4.57 -12.55
N GLY A 610 -46.17 5.12 -12.62
CA GLY A 610 -47.15 4.78 -13.66
C GLY A 610 -47.90 3.45 -13.44
N THR A 611 -48.69 3.05 -14.43
CA THR A 611 -49.55 1.86 -14.40
C THR A 611 -49.42 1.05 -15.69
N GLY A 612 -49.59 -0.27 -15.61
CA GLY A 612 -49.48 -1.17 -16.75
C GLY A 612 -48.54 -2.36 -16.48
N ALA A 613 -48.54 -3.30 -17.43
CA ALA A 613 -47.82 -4.58 -17.30
C ALA A 613 -46.40 -4.54 -17.86
N ASN A 614 -46.00 -3.49 -18.57
CA ASN A 614 -44.67 -3.38 -19.18
C ASN A 614 -43.84 -2.38 -18.37
N LEU A 615 -42.57 -2.70 -18.13
CA LEU A 615 -41.64 -1.82 -17.42
C LEU A 615 -40.60 -1.26 -18.37
N ILE A 616 -40.26 0.01 -18.16
CA ILE A 616 -39.13 0.68 -18.80
C ILE A 616 -38.17 1.13 -17.70
N VAL A 617 -36.93 0.64 -17.74
CA VAL A 617 -35.85 1.09 -16.85
C VAL A 617 -34.97 2.04 -17.65
N GLU A 618 -34.80 3.27 -17.17
CA GLU A 618 -33.98 4.27 -17.84
C GLU A 618 -32.51 3.84 -17.86
N HIS A 619 -31.81 4.10 -18.97
CA HIS A 619 -30.37 3.88 -19.05
C HIS A 619 -29.61 5.02 -18.36
N THR A 620 -29.01 4.68 -17.21
CA THR A 620 -28.22 5.60 -16.38
C THR A 620 -26.71 5.46 -16.59
N GLY A 621 -26.27 4.42 -17.31
CA GLY A 621 -24.85 4.07 -17.42
C GLY A 621 -24.30 3.33 -16.20
N ASP A 622 -25.16 2.96 -15.24
CA ASP A 622 -24.74 2.29 -14.00
C ASP A 622 -24.49 0.79 -14.22
N ASN A 623 -23.50 0.23 -13.51
CA ASN A 623 -23.23 -1.22 -13.53
C ASN A 623 -24.43 -2.06 -13.08
N ASN A 624 -25.31 -1.48 -12.26
CA ASN A 624 -26.53 -2.15 -11.79
C ASN A 624 -27.52 -2.44 -12.93
N MET A 625 -27.44 -1.75 -14.06
CA MET A 625 -28.21 -2.10 -15.28
C MET A 625 -27.80 -3.48 -15.82
N VAL A 626 -26.50 -3.78 -15.79
CA VAL A 626 -25.98 -5.11 -16.18
C VAL A 626 -26.38 -6.15 -15.14
N ALA A 627 -26.27 -5.83 -13.85
CA ALA A 627 -26.71 -6.73 -12.78
C ALA A 627 -28.20 -7.08 -12.89
N LEU A 628 -29.07 -6.12 -13.23
CA LEU A 628 -30.49 -6.36 -13.50
C LEU A 628 -30.68 -7.42 -14.59
N ARG A 629 -29.95 -7.30 -15.70
CA ARG A 629 -30.02 -8.28 -16.78
C ARG A 629 -29.55 -9.66 -16.32
N TYR A 630 -28.38 -9.77 -15.69
CA TYR A 630 -27.82 -11.05 -15.24
C TYR A 630 -28.64 -11.74 -14.14
N ARG A 631 -29.29 -10.99 -13.25
CA ARG A 631 -30.14 -11.53 -12.17
C ARG A 631 -31.48 -12.08 -12.67
N MET A 632 -31.90 -11.71 -13.88
CA MET A 632 -33.15 -12.14 -14.49
C MET A 632 -32.91 -12.89 -15.81
N PRO A 633 -32.06 -13.94 -15.82
CA PRO A 633 -31.54 -14.53 -17.06
C PRO A 633 -32.65 -15.04 -17.99
N ALA A 634 -33.74 -15.57 -17.42
CA ALA A 634 -34.88 -16.12 -18.15
C ALA A 634 -35.89 -15.07 -18.65
N VAL A 635 -35.80 -13.81 -18.23
CA VAL A 635 -36.73 -12.76 -18.66
C VAL A 635 -36.16 -12.07 -19.89
N LYS A 636 -36.96 -12.02 -20.97
CA LYS A 636 -36.62 -11.28 -22.18
C LYS A 636 -36.62 -9.77 -21.89
N MET A 637 -35.56 -9.11 -22.30
CA MET A 637 -35.38 -7.66 -22.19
C MET A 637 -34.84 -7.14 -23.52
N SER A 638 -35.28 -5.96 -23.95
CA SER A 638 -34.69 -5.27 -25.10
C SER A 638 -34.14 -3.90 -24.69
N ALA A 639 -33.11 -3.43 -25.39
CA ALA A 639 -32.59 -2.07 -25.24
C ALA A 639 -33.05 -1.20 -26.41
N ALA A 640 -33.58 -0.03 -26.11
CA ALA A 640 -33.95 0.95 -27.14
C ALA A 640 -32.70 1.49 -27.86
N GLU A 641 -32.73 1.58 -29.18
CA GLU A 641 -31.64 2.16 -29.99
C GLU A 641 -31.81 3.67 -30.19
N GLU A 642 -32.99 4.20 -29.92
CA GLU A 642 -33.38 5.58 -30.17
C GLU A 642 -34.09 6.18 -28.96
N LYS A 643 -34.12 7.51 -28.90
CA LYS A 643 -34.93 8.25 -27.91
C LYS A 643 -36.41 8.03 -28.22
N PHE A 644 -37.23 7.85 -27.19
CA PHE A 644 -38.68 7.68 -27.33
C PHE A 644 -39.45 8.28 -26.14
N GLU A 645 -40.77 8.40 -26.28
CA GLU A 645 -41.66 8.86 -25.22
C GLU A 645 -42.63 7.74 -24.81
N ALA A 646 -42.79 7.56 -23.50
CA ALA A 646 -43.75 6.62 -22.94
C ALA A 646 -44.14 7.05 -21.51
N GLY A 647 -45.39 6.84 -21.12
CA GLY A 647 -45.84 7.15 -19.75
C GLY A 647 -45.62 8.61 -19.32
N GLY A 648 -45.69 9.56 -20.25
CA GLY A 648 -45.46 10.99 -19.98
C GLY A 648 -43.99 11.37 -19.74
N LYS A 649 -43.04 10.47 -20.05
CA LYS A 649 -41.61 10.69 -19.90
C LYS A 649 -40.86 10.38 -21.20
N THR A 650 -39.78 11.13 -21.44
CA THR A 650 -38.80 10.84 -22.48
C THR A 650 -37.71 9.90 -21.95
N PHE A 651 -37.38 8.87 -22.72
CA PHE A 651 -36.29 7.92 -22.44
C PHE A 651 -35.17 8.06 -23.46
N ALA A 652 -33.92 7.91 -23.00
CA ALA A 652 -32.73 7.91 -23.84
C ALA A 652 -32.50 6.52 -24.49
N PRO A 653 -31.68 6.45 -25.56
CA PRO A 653 -31.14 5.19 -26.05
C PRO A 653 -30.49 4.37 -24.92
N GLY A 654 -30.58 3.04 -25.03
CA GLY A 654 -30.15 2.06 -24.04
C GLY A 654 -31.21 1.73 -22.99
N ALA A 655 -32.32 2.47 -22.91
CA ALA A 655 -33.38 2.18 -21.94
C ALA A 655 -33.90 0.74 -22.11
N VAL A 656 -34.03 0.02 -20.99
CA VAL A 656 -34.39 -1.39 -20.97
C VAL A 656 -35.89 -1.52 -20.93
N ILE A 657 -36.45 -2.18 -21.95
CA ILE A 657 -37.87 -2.45 -22.11
C ILE A 657 -38.14 -3.90 -21.72
N ILE A 658 -39.09 -4.10 -20.82
CA ILE A 658 -39.46 -5.39 -20.25
C ILE A 658 -40.97 -5.59 -20.46
N ALA A 659 -41.32 -6.37 -21.47
CA ALA A 659 -42.71 -6.68 -21.78
C ALA A 659 -43.29 -7.70 -20.78
N GLY A 660 -44.52 -7.47 -20.29
CA GLY A 660 -45.19 -8.40 -19.37
C GLY A 660 -44.43 -8.66 -18.07
N ALA A 661 -43.79 -7.64 -17.51
CA ALA A 661 -42.93 -7.76 -16.33
C ALA A 661 -43.72 -8.18 -15.07
N ASN A 662 -43.25 -9.22 -14.39
CA ASN A 662 -43.80 -9.64 -13.11
C ASN A 662 -43.36 -8.68 -11.99
N ARG A 663 -44.28 -7.79 -11.57
CA ARG A 663 -44.04 -6.80 -10.51
C ARG A 663 -43.47 -7.40 -9.23
N ALA A 664 -43.96 -8.56 -8.79
CA ALA A 664 -43.51 -9.21 -7.57
C ALA A 664 -42.03 -9.65 -7.62
N GLN A 665 -41.48 -9.87 -8.82
CA GLN A 665 -40.06 -10.17 -9.02
C GLN A 665 -39.23 -8.89 -9.19
N PHE A 666 -39.74 -7.91 -9.96
CA PHE A 666 -38.97 -6.71 -10.31
C PHE A 666 -38.91 -5.67 -9.20
N GLU A 667 -39.98 -5.46 -8.42
CA GLU A 667 -39.99 -4.46 -7.36
C GLU A 667 -38.88 -4.65 -6.32
N PRO A 668 -38.70 -5.84 -5.70
CA PRO A 668 -37.60 -6.04 -4.75
C PRO A 668 -36.23 -5.94 -5.41
N LEU A 669 -36.06 -6.41 -6.64
CA LEU A 669 -34.79 -6.36 -7.36
C LEU A 669 -34.38 -4.94 -7.74
N LEU A 670 -35.31 -4.14 -8.26
CA LEU A 670 -35.06 -2.73 -8.58
C LEU A 670 -34.76 -1.92 -7.32
N ALA A 671 -35.40 -2.24 -6.20
CA ALA A 671 -35.10 -1.63 -4.91
C ALA A 671 -33.73 -2.05 -4.36
N GLU A 672 -33.30 -3.30 -4.54
CA GLU A 672 -31.95 -3.78 -4.22
C GLU A 672 -30.88 -3.05 -5.06
N LEU A 673 -31.12 -2.92 -6.37
CA LEU A 673 -30.19 -2.34 -7.33
C LEU A 673 -30.21 -0.81 -7.39
N GLY A 674 -31.13 -0.16 -6.66
CA GLY A 674 -31.28 1.30 -6.70
C GLY A 674 -31.82 1.86 -8.03
N LEU A 675 -32.42 1.00 -8.86
CA LEU A 675 -32.94 1.36 -10.18
C LEU A 675 -34.42 1.75 -10.08
N SER A 676 -34.88 2.62 -10.97
CA SER A 676 -36.31 2.98 -11.05
C SER A 676 -36.88 2.60 -12.40
N ALA A 677 -38.17 2.27 -12.40
CA ALA A 677 -38.86 1.88 -13.61
C ALA A 677 -40.14 2.71 -13.83
N TRP A 678 -40.63 2.69 -15.06
CA TRP A 678 -41.90 3.26 -15.45
C TRP A 678 -42.78 2.18 -16.02
N ALA A 679 -43.95 1.98 -15.41
CA ALA A 679 -44.97 1.07 -15.87
C ALA A 679 -45.84 1.75 -16.93
N VAL A 680 -46.02 1.04 -18.05
CA VAL A 680 -46.81 1.51 -19.20
C VAL A 680 -47.74 0.40 -19.70
N SER A 681 -48.91 0.80 -20.19
CA SER A 681 -49.97 -0.12 -20.64
C SER A 681 -49.62 -0.87 -21.93
N ALA A 682 -48.84 -0.26 -22.83
CA ALA A 682 -48.38 -0.84 -24.08
C ALA A 682 -46.85 -0.82 -24.17
N VAL A 683 -46.28 -1.83 -24.84
CA VAL A 683 -44.84 -1.84 -25.16
C VAL A 683 -44.55 -0.67 -26.11
N PRO A 684 -43.56 0.19 -25.83
CA PRO A 684 -43.24 1.32 -26.70
C PRO A 684 -42.83 0.89 -28.11
N THR A 685 -43.35 1.56 -29.13
CA THR A 685 -42.92 1.38 -30.52
C THR A 685 -41.62 2.17 -30.77
N VAL A 686 -40.48 1.56 -30.47
CA VAL A 686 -39.14 2.12 -30.70
C VAL A 686 -38.22 1.04 -31.26
N LYS A 687 -37.28 1.42 -32.12
CA LYS A 687 -36.24 0.51 -32.59
C LYS A 687 -35.45 -0.02 -31.38
N SER A 688 -35.28 -1.34 -31.29
CA SER A 688 -34.61 -1.99 -30.15
C SER A 688 -33.97 -3.31 -30.58
N HIS A 689 -33.03 -3.80 -29.76
CA HIS A 689 -32.44 -5.13 -29.89
C HIS A 689 -32.52 -5.90 -28.56
N ASP A 690 -32.48 -7.22 -28.65
CA ASP A 690 -32.51 -8.09 -27.47
C ASP A 690 -31.22 -7.93 -26.65
N LEU A 691 -31.38 -7.85 -25.32
CA LEU A 691 -30.27 -7.91 -24.38
C LEU A 691 -30.00 -9.37 -24.03
N ASP A 692 -29.05 -9.97 -24.73
CA ASP A 692 -28.62 -11.34 -24.44
C ASP A 692 -27.53 -11.37 -23.35
N ILE A 693 -27.41 -12.50 -22.66
CA ILE A 693 -26.31 -12.78 -21.73
C ILE A 693 -25.47 -13.93 -22.32
N PRO A 694 -24.12 -13.90 -22.17
CA PRO A 694 -23.24 -14.91 -22.73
C PRO A 694 -23.51 -16.35 -22.26
#